data_AF-A0A096MDM3-F1
#
_entry.id   AF-A0A096MDM3-F1
#
_cell.length_a   1.000
_cell.length_b   1.000
_cell.length_c   1.000
_cell.angle_alpha   90.00
_cell.angle_beta   90.00
_cell.angle_gamma   90.00
#
_symmetry.space_group_name_H-M   'P 1'
#
loop_
_entity.id
_entity.type
_entity.pdbx_description
1 polymer ?
#
loop_
_entity_poly.entity_id
_entity_poly.type
_entity_poly.pdbx_seq_one_letter_code
_entity_poly.pdbx_strand_id
1 'polypeptide(L)'
;MTFLVPQKSLVYQRGKLGRYPPWPGKIVSPPKDLKKPRGKKCHFVKFFGTEDHAWIKVEQLKPYHPHKEEMIKINKGKRFQQAVDAVEDYLKKAKGKEQGLCRRSNCNLKLIAFSDLQRCLESDGDGACFWQNSEGKGDSKGKKASNKPLKILEEDDEDLSALKDPSEKDLTDSDPEPSALERLGAGPGSGFKWESSVVKVTGSTSIQAADSTAINGSITPTDKRIGFLGLGLMGSGIVSNLLKMGHVVTVWNRTAEKCDLFIQEGARLGRTPAEVASMCDITFSCVSDPKAARDLVLGPSGVLQGIRPGKCYIEMSTVDPETITELSQVITSRGGRFLEAPVAGSQQLSNDGMLVILAAGDRTVYEDCSSCFQAMGKTSFFLGEAGNAARMMLILNMVQGSFMATIAEGLTLAQATGQSQQTFLDILCQGQMASTFVDQKCQNILQGNFKPDYYLKHIQKDLRLAISMGDMANHPTPMAAAANEVLLSLSIRMTLKNKQEASRRFSMPTPGLESQQKQENFILGSSTMDQVKGVLTLQGEALTQADINLKVAKSSQVLHFQFREDKQWKLQQVPRHAPSLQHVQIQDARNHVNQALLLLSSRDDTYQFKTGAEVNKLMDAVMLQLTRARNRLTTPASLTLPELATSGLMKMFTPPMPGDVMVNFYINLSKLCLTVYQLHVLPPNTTKNFKPTGSSVLHNPGAMFELNNNRFEVSHVHKVECVVPWLSDTLVFFTISLQLCQQLKDKISVFSSFWNYRPF
;
A
#
# COMPACT_ATOMS: atom_id res chain seq x y z
N MET A 1 -26.77 -4.50 22.67
CA MET A 1 -26.10 -4.67 23.99
C MET A 1 -24.76 -3.94 23.96
N THR A 2 -24.63 -2.86 24.71
CA THR A 2 -23.38 -2.08 24.78
C THR A 2 -22.80 -2.21 26.19
N PHE A 3 -21.88 -3.16 26.38
CA PHE A 3 -21.30 -3.41 27.70
C PHE A 3 -20.40 -2.25 28.15
N LEU A 4 -20.79 -1.60 29.25
CA LEU A 4 -19.90 -0.72 30.00
C LEU A 4 -18.74 -1.56 30.56
N VAL A 5 -17.53 -1.31 30.05
CA VAL A 5 -16.29 -1.90 30.57
C VAL A 5 -15.64 -0.83 31.45
N PRO A 6 -15.68 -0.95 32.80
CA PRO A 6 -15.15 0.08 33.70
C PRO A 6 -13.62 0.08 33.73
N GLN A 7 -13.02 1.12 34.33
CA GLN A 7 -11.56 1.27 34.55
C GLN A 7 -10.84 0.03 35.14
N LYS A 8 -11.60 -0.87 35.78
CA LYS A 8 -11.12 -2.07 36.47
C LYS A 8 -10.61 -3.20 35.55
N SER A 9 -10.69 -3.07 34.22
CA SER A 9 -10.24 -4.09 33.25
C SER A 9 -8.83 -3.86 32.66
N LEU A 10 -8.18 -2.75 33.00
CA LEU A 10 -6.81 -2.41 32.59
C LEU A 10 -5.77 -3.18 33.43
N VAL A 11 -4.99 -4.04 32.76
CA VAL A 11 -4.07 -5.00 33.38
C VAL A 11 -2.65 -4.91 32.84
N TYR A 12 -1.72 -5.25 33.72
CA TYR A 12 -0.27 -5.35 33.50
C TYR A 12 0.15 -6.82 33.59
N GLN A 13 0.86 -7.34 32.58
CA GLN A 13 1.44 -8.69 32.69
C GLN A 13 2.86 -8.66 33.24
N ARG A 14 3.09 -9.29 34.41
CA ARG A 14 4.44 -9.55 34.93
C ARG A 14 4.98 -10.87 34.38
N GLY A 15 6.17 -10.86 33.80
CA GLY A 15 6.65 -11.97 32.98
C GLY A 15 7.21 -13.18 33.75
N LYS A 16 6.69 -14.37 33.44
CA LYS A 16 7.51 -15.57 33.17
C LYS A 16 6.96 -16.29 31.93
N LEU A 17 7.21 -15.70 30.77
CA LEU A 17 6.92 -16.28 29.45
C LEU A 17 8.10 -16.04 28.49
N GLY A 18 9.27 -16.52 28.92
CA GLY A 18 10.47 -16.66 28.10
C GLY A 18 11.27 -15.39 27.80
N ARG A 19 10.71 -14.44 27.02
CA ARG A 19 11.52 -13.44 26.29
C ARG A 19 10.96 -12.01 26.18
N TYR A 20 9.77 -11.73 26.72
CA TYR A 20 9.10 -10.43 26.50
C TYR A 20 9.10 -9.52 27.75
N PRO A 21 9.32 -8.21 27.59
CA PRO A 21 9.18 -7.24 28.67
C PRO A 21 7.70 -7.02 29.05
N PRO A 22 7.41 -6.46 30.24
CA PRO A 22 6.04 -6.15 30.64
C PRO A 22 5.36 -5.14 29.71
N TRP A 23 4.04 -5.27 29.55
CA TRP A 23 3.25 -4.51 28.58
C TRP A 23 1.81 -4.27 29.08
N PRO A 24 1.16 -3.13 28.77
CA PRO A 24 -0.23 -2.86 29.14
C PRO A 24 -1.23 -3.58 28.25
N GLY A 25 -2.32 -4.06 28.84
CA GLY A 25 -3.43 -4.70 28.14
C GLY A 25 -4.79 -4.43 28.79
N LYS A 26 -5.86 -4.81 28.09
CA LYS A 26 -7.24 -4.82 28.58
C LYS A 26 -7.80 -6.24 28.51
N ILE A 27 -8.52 -6.65 29.56
CA ILE A 27 -9.31 -7.88 29.50
C ILE A 27 -10.48 -7.66 28.53
N VAL A 28 -10.66 -8.59 27.59
CA VAL A 28 -11.75 -8.58 26.60
C VAL A 28 -12.35 -9.98 26.45
N SER A 29 -13.59 -10.07 25.97
CA SER A 29 -14.20 -11.36 25.63
C SER A 29 -13.41 -12.06 24.51
N PRO A 30 -13.18 -13.38 24.59
CA PRO A 30 -12.52 -14.12 23.51
C PRO A 30 -13.41 -14.19 22.26
N PRO A 31 -12.82 -14.27 21.04
CA PRO A 31 -13.52 -14.69 19.84
C PRO A 31 -14.19 -16.06 20.04
N LYS A 32 -15.30 -16.30 19.34
CA LYS A 32 -16.12 -17.53 19.47
C LYS A 32 -15.31 -18.82 19.21
N ASP A 33 -14.25 -18.70 18.43
CA ASP A 33 -13.44 -19.80 17.89
C ASP A 33 -12.28 -20.19 18.82
N LEU A 34 -11.98 -19.36 19.83
CA LEU A 34 -10.81 -19.52 20.70
C LEU A 34 -11.10 -20.38 21.94
N LYS A 35 -10.75 -21.66 21.87
CA LYS A 35 -10.84 -22.59 23.01
C LYS A 35 -9.98 -22.10 24.19
N LYS A 36 -10.59 -21.96 25.37
CA LYS A 36 -9.91 -21.59 26.62
C LYS A 36 -8.96 -22.70 27.09
N PRO A 37 -7.73 -22.40 27.54
CA PRO A 37 -6.83 -23.38 28.14
C PRO A 37 -7.48 -24.09 29.34
N ARG A 38 -7.39 -25.43 29.38
CA ARG A 38 -7.90 -26.24 30.50
C ARG A 38 -7.03 -26.06 31.76
N GLY A 39 -7.65 -26.14 32.94
CA GLY A 39 -6.96 -26.36 34.21
C GLY A 39 -6.50 -25.14 35.01
N LYS A 40 -6.55 -23.90 34.50
CA LYS A 40 -6.18 -22.69 35.30
C LYS A 40 -7.12 -21.49 35.07
N LYS A 41 -7.24 -20.62 36.08
CA LYS A 41 -7.96 -19.33 35.97
C LYS A 41 -7.18 -18.38 35.05
N CYS A 42 -7.67 -18.19 33.83
CA CYS A 42 -7.09 -17.29 32.83
C CYS A 42 -8.16 -16.32 32.27
N HIS A 43 -7.72 -15.09 31.97
CA HIS A 43 -8.45 -14.09 31.20
C HIS A 43 -7.88 -13.99 29.78
N PHE A 44 -8.69 -13.52 28.84
CA PHE A 44 -8.24 -13.17 27.50
C PHE A 44 -7.94 -11.66 27.45
N VAL A 45 -6.74 -11.30 27.00
CA VAL A 45 -6.20 -9.94 27.08
C VAL A 45 -5.79 -9.49 25.68
N LYS A 46 -6.23 -8.29 25.27
CA LYS A 46 -5.66 -7.55 24.13
C LYS A 46 -4.64 -6.54 24.64
N PHE A 47 -3.46 -6.50 24.04
CA PHE A 47 -2.42 -5.53 24.38
C PHE A 47 -2.66 -4.16 23.71
N PHE A 48 -2.19 -3.08 24.33
CA PHE A 48 -2.26 -1.73 23.73
C PHE A 48 -1.05 -1.46 22.83
N GLY A 49 -1.23 -0.66 21.78
CA GLY A 49 -0.16 -0.37 20.81
C GLY A 49 0.22 -1.55 19.89
N THR A 50 -0.44 -2.71 20.02
CA THR A 50 -0.31 -3.85 19.10
C THR A 50 -1.67 -4.50 18.84
N GLU A 51 -1.72 -5.42 17.87
CA GLU A 51 -2.89 -6.27 17.59
C GLU A 51 -2.75 -7.68 18.23
N ASP A 52 -1.88 -7.82 19.24
CA ASP A 52 -1.64 -9.09 19.91
C ASP A 52 -2.72 -9.38 20.97
N HIS A 53 -3.10 -10.66 21.06
CA HIS A 53 -4.11 -11.14 21.99
C HIS A 53 -3.66 -12.47 22.62
N ALA A 54 -3.85 -12.66 23.92
CA ALA A 54 -3.40 -13.87 24.61
C ALA A 54 -4.29 -14.28 25.81
N TRP A 55 -4.30 -15.59 26.11
CA TRP A 55 -4.84 -16.12 27.35
C TRP A 55 -3.81 -16.01 28.48
N ILE A 56 -3.96 -15.01 29.35
CA ILE A 56 -3.05 -14.77 30.46
C ILE A 56 -3.68 -15.28 31.77
N LYS A 57 -2.89 -15.97 32.59
CA LYS A 57 -3.32 -16.47 33.90
C LYS A 57 -3.53 -15.31 34.87
N VAL A 58 -4.48 -15.43 35.80
CA VAL A 58 -4.72 -14.43 36.86
C VAL A 58 -3.44 -14.15 37.67
N GLU A 59 -2.66 -15.19 37.99
CA GLU A 59 -1.38 -15.10 38.72
C GLU A 59 -0.31 -14.19 38.06
N GLN A 60 -0.50 -13.79 36.80
CA GLN A 60 0.44 -12.93 36.05
C GLN A 60 -0.09 -11.51 35.82
N LEU A 61 -1.33 -11.19 36.20
CA LEU A 61 -1.98 -9.91 35.95
C LEU A 61 -1.99 -9.04 37.22
N LYS A 62 -1.54 -7.79 37.11
CA LYS A 62 -1.71 -6.74 38.13
C LYS A 62 -2.59 -5.59 37.60
N PRO A 63 -3.21 -4.76 38.46
CA PRO A 63 -3.87 -3.52 38.03
C PRO A 63 -2.87 -2.53 37.41
N TYR A 64 -3.26 -1.86 36.32
CA TYR A 64 -2.40 -0.92 35.59
C TYR A 64 -1.96 0.30 36.43
N HIS A 65 -2.92 1.06 36.99
CA HIS A 65 -2.63 2.37 37.59
C HIS A 65 -1.56 2.36 38.69
N PRO A 66 -1.57 1.44 39.69
CA PRO A 66 -0.55 1.41 40.74
C PRO A 66 0.85 0.97 40.27
N HIS A 67 0.97 0.40 39.06
CA HIS A 67 2.22 -0.17 38.53
C HIS A 67 2.73 0.57 37.28
N LYS A 68 2.08 1.67 36.88
CA LYS A 68 2.45 2.47 35.70
C LYS A 68 3.92 2.92 35.76
N GLU A 69 4.38 3.39 36.92
CA GLU A 69 5.77 3.82 37.11
C GLU A 69 6.79 2.68 37.14
N GLU A 70 6.48 1.53 37.77
CA GLU A 70 7.33 0.32 37.73
C GLU A 70 7.59 -0.06 36.27
N MET A 71 6.54 -0.05 35.45
CA MET A 71 6.59 -0.42 34.04
C MET A 71 7.37 0.59 33.16
N ILE A 72 7.15 1.90 33.34
CA ILE A 72 7.89 2.95 32.59
C ILE A 72 9.38 2.94 32.97
N LYS A 73 9.73 2.66 34.23
CA LYS A 73 11.13 2.50 34.66
C LYS A 73 11.80 1.28 34.01
N ILE A 74 11.04 0.20 33.76
CA ILE A 74 11.52 -1.04 33.12
C ILE A 74 11.61 -0.93 31.59
N ASN A 75 10.70 -0.23 30.91
CA ASN A 75 10.56 -0.27 29.46
C ASN A 75 10.62 1.14 28.82
N LYS A 76 11.76 1.46 28.18
CA LYS A 76 12.05 2.78 27.57
C LYS A 76 11.89 2.83 26.04
N GLY A 77 11.27 1.82 25.42
CA GLY A 77 11.16 1.73 23.96
C GLY A 77 10.09 2.65 23.36
N LYS A 78 10.34 3.24 22.18
CA LYS A 78 9.37 4.13 21.49
C LYS A 78 7.99 3.48 21.26
N ARG A 79 7.96 2.17 20.94
CA ARG A 79 6.71 1.38 20.84
C ARG A 79 5.98 1.20 22.17
N PHE A 80 6.71 1.15 23.28
CA PHE A 80 6.11 1.05 24.61
C PHE A 80 5.49 2.39 25.03
N GLN A 81 6.14 3.52 24.73
CA GLN A 81 5.54 4.84 24.94
C GLN A 81 4.21 4.95 24.15
N GLN A 82 4.20 4.57 22.87
CA GLN A 82 2.98 4.54 22.06
C GLN A 82 1.86 3.64 22.66
N ALA A 83 2.22 2.56 23.36
CA ALA A 83 1.25 1.72 24.07
C ALA A 83 0.71 2.38 25.35
N VAL A 84 1.53 3.13 26.08
CA VAL A 84 1.10 3.96 27.23
C VAL A 84 0.18 5.09 26.76
N ASP A 85 0.58 5.83 25.72
CA ASP A 85 -0.21 6.93 25.14
C ASP A 85 -1.59 6.44 24.69
N ALA A 86 -1.65 5.25 24.07
CA ALA A 86 -2.91 4.61 23.66
C ALA A 86 -3.80 4.17 24.84
N VAL A 87 -3.24 3.92 26.03
CA VAL A 87 -4.02 3.70 27.26
C VAL A 87 -4.58 5.02 27.79
N GLU A 88 -3.78 6.10 27.82
CA GLU A 88 -4.25 7.41 28.27
C GLU A 88 -5.36 7.95 27.35
N ASP A 89 -5.25 7.79 26.04
CA ASP A 89 -6.31 8.17 25.09
C ASP A 89 -7.56 7.28 25.21
N TYR A 90 -7.41 6.00 25.57
CA TYR A 90 -8.55 5.14 25.90
C TYR A 90 -9.25 5.60 27.19
N LEU A 91 -8.50 6.04 28.20
CA LEU A 91 -9.03 6.61 29.45
C LEU A 91 -9.73 7.96 29.22
N LYS A 92 -9.18 8.85 28.37
CA LYS A 92 -9.86 10.10 27.94
C LYS A 92 -11.20 9.79 27.25
N LYS A 93 -11.19 8.84 26.29
CA LYS A 93 -12.38 8.41 25.55
C LYS A 93 -13.42 7.68 26.40
N ALA A 94 -13.03 7.11 27.54
CA ALA A 94 -13.95 6.58 28.55
C ALA A 94 -14.66 7.71 29.32
N LYS A 95 -13.89 8.66 29.90
CA LYS A 95 -14.45 9.80 30.65
C LYS A 95 -15.42 10.65 29.81
N GLY A 96 -15.10 10.87 28.54
CA GLY A 96 -15.98 11.59 27.61
C GLY A 96 -17.35 10.92 27.37
N LYS A 97 -17.51 9.62 27.69
CA LYS A 97 -18.80 8.92 27.60
C LYS A 97 -19.61 8.95 28.90
N GLU A 98 -18.99 9.21 30.05
CA GLU A 98 -19.71 9.34 31.32
C GLU A 98 -20.53 10.63 31.35
N GLN A 99 -19.94 11.75 30.90
CA GLN A 99 -20.64 13.04 30.80
C GLN A 99 -21.82 13.01 29.81
N GLY A 100 -21.76 12.18 28.77
CA GLY A 100 -22.85 12.01 27.80
C GLY A 100 -24.04 11.17 28.29
N LEU A 101 -23.90 10.41 29.39
CA LEU A 101 -24.93 9.47 29.85
C LEU A 101 -25.88 10.05 30.91
N CYS A 102 -25.55 11.19 31.53
CA CYS A 102 -26.29 11.77 32.65
C CYS A 102 -27.62 12.48 32.27
N ARG A 103 -28.25 12.10 31.13
CA ARG A 103 -29.46 12.77 30.61
C ARG A 103 -30.61 11.86 30.16
N ARG A 104 -30.54 10.54 30.37
CA ARG A 104 -31.69 9.61 30.21
C ARG A 104 -31.72 8.56 31.34
N SER A 105 -32.92 8.23 31.79
CA SER A 105 -33.18 7.69 33.13
C SER A 105 -33.35 6.17 33.20
N ASN A 106 -33.24 5.64 34.43
CA ASN A 106 -33.85 4.41 34.97
C ASN A 106 -33.95 3.14 34.10
N CYS A 107 -33.12 2.15 34.44
CA CYS A 107 -33.46 0.71 34.37
C CYS A 107 -32.68 -0.06 35.44
N ASN A 108 -33.33 -0.98 36.15
CA ASN A 108 -32.72 -1.80 37.20
C ASN A 108 -31.95 -3.00 36.62
N LEU A 109 -30.66 -3.15 36.95
CA LEU A 109 -29.92 -4.42 36.82
C LEU A 109 -29.04 -4.67 38.05
N LYS A 110 -29.03 -5.92 38.53
CA LYS A 110 -28.25 -6.35 39.70
C LYS A 110 -26.74 -6.28 39.42
N LEU A 111 -26.00 -5.50 40.21
CA LEU A 111 -24.54 -5.59 40.23
C LEU A 111 -24.09 -6.88 40.94
N ILE A 112 -23.04 -7.51 40.42
CA ILE A 112 -22.19 -8.42 41.19
C ILE A 112 -21.19 -7.54 41.94
N ALA A 113 -21.17 -7.65 43.27
CA ALA A 113 -20.36 -6.79 44.13
C ALA A 113 -18.87 -7.13 44.09
N PHE A 114 -18.03 -6.21 44.58
CA PHE A 114 -16.56 -6.33 44.55
C PHE A 114 -15.97 -7.14 45.73
N SER A 115 -16.83 -7.74 46.55
CA SER A 115 -16.51 -8.45 47.80
C SER A 115 -15.55 -9.64 47.62
N ASP A 116 -15.71 -10.36 46.52
CA ASP A 116 -15.16 -11.71 46.37
C ASP A 116 -13.69 -11.72 45.93
N LEU A 117 -13.16 -10.55 45.54
CA LEU A 117 -11.76 -10.41 45.10
C LEU A 117 -10.82 -10.08 46.26
N GLN A 118 -11.31 -9.43 47.31
CA GLN A 118 -10.50 -8.98 48.45
C GLN A 118 -10.29 -10.11 49.47
N ARG A 119 -11.30 -10.98 49.63
CA ARG A 119 -11.30 -12.13 50.57
C ARG A 119 -10.34 -13.28 50.20
N CYS A 120 -9.65 -13.20 49.06
CA CYS A 120 -8.69 -14.21 48.59
C CYS A 120 -7.23 -13.73 48.61
N LEU A 121 -6.94 -12.59 49.25
CA LEU A 121 -5.59 -12.02 49.35
C LEU A 121 -5.09 -11.88 50.80
N GLU A 122 -5.93 -12.15 51.80
CA GLU A 122 -5.66 -11.94 53.23
C GLU A 122 -6.14 -13.13 54.07
N SER A 123 -5.44 -14.28 53.98
CA SER A 123 -5.46 -15.34 55.00
C SER A 123 -4.37 -16.38 54.75
N ASP A 124 -3.32 -16.37 55.58
CA ASP A 124 -2.49 -17.55 55.83
C ASP A 124 -3.16 -18.43 56.91
N GLY A 125 -2.93 -19.75 56.89
CA GLY A 125 -3.35 -20.68 57.95
C GLY A 125 -4.26 -21.82 57.47
N ASP A 126 -4.13 -22.97 58.14
CA ASP A 126 -4.86 -24.21 57.82
C ASP A 126 -6.35 -24.16 58.18
N GLY A 127 -7.18 -24.81 57.34
CA GLY A 127 -8.61 -24.98 57.60
C GLY A 127 -9.35 -25.60 56.42
N ALA A 128 -9.71 -26.88 56.53
CA ALA A 128 -10.49 -27.55 55.49
C ALA A 128 -11.99 -27.18 55.59
N CYS A 129 -12.66 -27.04 54.45
CA CYS A 129 -14.13 -27.09 54.38
C CYS A 129 -14.56 -27.97 53.20
N PHE A 130 -15.18 -29.09 53.54
CA PHE A 130 -15.66 -30.13 52.64
C PHE A 130 -17.20 -30.10 52.67
N TRP A 131 -17.86 -30.13 51.51
CA TRP A 131 -19.23 -30.66 51.38
C TRP A 131 -19.45 -31.21 49.96
N GLN A 132 -20.28 -32.24 49.86
CA GLN A 132 -20.33 -33.17 48.72
C GLN A 132 -21.61 -33.03 47.87
N ASN A 133 -21.62 -33.77 46.76
CA ASN A 133 -22.72 -33.91 45.80
C ASN A 133 -24.03 -34.43 46.43
N SER A 134 -25.14 -34.18 45.74
CA SER A 134 -26.17 -35.22 45.55
C SER A 134 -26.74 -35.18 44.13
N GLU A 135 -26.94 -36.35 43.53
CA GLU A 135 -27.80 -36.53 42.36
C GLU A 135 -29.20 -36.95 42.83
N GLY A 136 -30.23 -36.73 42.01
CA GLY A 136 -31.60 -37.19 42.27
C GLY A 136 -32.31 -37.60 40.98
N LYS A 137 -32.62 -38.89 40.84
CA LYS A 137 -33.42 -39.43 39.72
C LYS A 137 -34.91 -39.46 40.08
N GLY A 138 -35.76 -39.35 39.06
CA GLY A 138 -37.15 -39.83 39.08
C GLY A 138 -37.46 -40.51 37.75
N ASP A 139 -38.05 -41.70 37.77
CA ASP A 139 -38.27 -42.56 36.59
C ASP A 139 -39.55 -43.40 36.78
N SER A 140 -40.55 -43.21 35.91
CA SER A 140 -41.89 -43.83 36.02
C SER A 140 -42.50 -44.13 34.65
N LYS A 141 -42.48 -45.43 34.30
CA LYS A 141 -43.01 -46.09 33.09
C LYS A 141 -44.46 -45.73 32.71
N GLY A 142 -44.76 -45.67 31.41
CA GLY A 142 -46.12 -45.77 30.85
C GLY A 142 -46.13 -46.08 29.35
N LYS A 143 -46.70 -47.23 28.93
CA LYS A 143 -46.86 -47.63 27.51
C LYS A 143 -48.30 -47.46 27.05
N LYS A 144 -48.56 -47.06 25.79
CA LYS A 144 -49.30 -47.89 24.81
C LYS A 144 -49.53 -47.23 23.43
N ALA A 145 -49.61 -48.11 22.42
CA ALA A 145 -50.43 -48.05 21.21
C ALA A 145 -50.16 -47.00 20.12
N SER A 146 -50.50 -47.42 18.89
CA SER A 146 -50.41 -46.69 17.63
C SER A 146 -51.77 -46.70 16.94
N ASN A 147 -52.16 -45.61 16.27
CA ASN A 147 -52.88 -45.68 14.99
C ASN A 147 -53.03 -44.30 14.29
N LYS A 148 -53.16 -44.35 12.97
CA LYS A 148 -53.74 -43.31 12.07
C LYS A 148 -55.28 -43.56 11.95
N PRO A 149 -56.12 -42.73 11.29
CA PRO A 149 -55.83 -41.62 10.36
C PRO A 149 -56.66 -40.32 10.59
N LEU A 150 -56.81 -39.52 9.53
CA LEU A 150 -57.50 -38.23 9.41
C LEU A 150 -58.96 -38.22 9.94
N LYS A 151 -59.41 -37.04 10.37
CA LYS A 151 -60.46 -36.25 9.68
C LYS A 151 -60.22 -34.72 9.91
N ILE A 152 -60.65 -33.71 9.12
CA ILE A 152 -61.86 -33.44 8.27
C ILE A 152 -63.09 -33.04 9.13
N LEU A 153 -63.92 -32.05 8.79
CA LEU A 153 -63.77 -30.87 7.89
C LEU A 153 -63.69 -29.61 8.80
N GLU A 154 -64.28 -28.43 8.63
CA GLU A 154 -65.16 -27.66 7.69
C GLU A 154 -64.70 -26.16 7.88
N GLU A 155 -65.20 -25.01 7.41
CA GLU A 155 -66.28 -24.39 6.61
C GLU A 155 -65.61 -23.15 5.87
N ASP A 156 -66.12 -22.31 4.94
CA ASP A 156 -67.09 -22.26 3.80
C ASP A 156 -66.90 -20.83 3.14
N ASP A 157 -67.17 -20.48 1.87
CA ASP A 157 -67.15 -21.17 0.55
C ASP A 157 -67.18 -20.13 -0.63
N GLU A 158 -67.25 -20.59 -1.90
CA GLU A 158 -67.46 -19.91 -3.22
C GLU A 158 -66.30 -19.01 -3.77
N ASP A 159 -65.68 -19.19 -4.96
CA ASP A 159 -66.06 -19.37 -6.40
C ASP A 159 -66.02 -18.04 -7.23
N LEU A 160 -65.74 -17.96 -8.55
CA LEU A 160 -65.74 -18.94 -9.66
C LEU A 160 -64.69 -18.60 -10.78
N SER A 161 -64.57 -19.48 -11.80
CA SER A 161 -63.74 -19.45 -13.06
C SER A 161 -63.59 -18.11 -13.82
N ALA A 162 -62.54 -17.75 -14.58
CA ALA A 162 -61.56 -18.44 -15.48
C ALA A 162 -62.04 -18.76 -16.94
N LEU A 163 -61.40 -18.13 -17.97
CA LEU A 163 -61.38 -18.42 -19.45
C LEU A 163 -60.38 -17.40 -20.10
N LYS A 164 -59.26 -17.75 -20.76
CA LYS A 164 -58.98 -18.26 -22.14
C LYS A 164 -58.90 -17.23 -23.31
N ASP A 165 -57.77 -17.28 -24.03
CA ASP A 165 -57.39 -16.72 -25.35
C ASP A 165 -58.33 -17.12 -26.53
N PRO A 166 -58.25 -16.58 -27.79
CA PRO A 166 -57.04 -16.03 -28.48
C PRO A 166 -57.22 -14.88 -29.52
N SER A 167 -56.15 -14.64 -30.33
CA SER A 167 -56.08 -13.88 -31.61
C SER A 167 -56.22 -12.32 -31.52
N GLU A 168 -55.78 -11.50 -32.49
CA GLU A 168 -55.35 -11.75 -33.89
C GLU A 168 -54.11 -10.91 -34.31
N LYS A 169 -53.92 -10.60 -35.61
CA LYS A 169 -52.67 -10.09 -36.21
C LYS A 169 -52.93 -9.10 -37.37
N ASP A 170 -51.86 -8.46 -37.85
CA ASP A 170 -51.72 -7.75 -39.15
C ASP A 170 -52.53 -6.42 -39.31
N LEU A 171 -52.20 -5.43 -40.16
CA LEU A 171 -50.96 -4.95 -40.81
C LEU A 171 -51.21 -3.51 -41.39
N THR A 172 -50.17 -2.88 -41.98
CA THR A 172 -50.21 -1.63 -42.81
C THR A 172 -50.59 -0.29 -42.14
N ASP A 173 -50.16 0.90 -42.60
CA ASP A 173 -48.92 1.36 -43.28
C ASP A 173 -48.91 2.92 -43.27
N SER A 174 -47.83 3.56 -43.75
CA SER A 174 -47.66 4.99 -44.12
C SER A 174 -47.17 6.00 -43.06
N ASP A 175 -45.95 6.49 -43.29
CA ASP A 175 -45.45 7.85 -42.99
C ASP A 175 -46.32 8.95 -43.68
N PRO A 176 -46.21 10.28 -43.37
CA PRO A 176 -45.01 10.96 -42.83
C PRO A 176 -45.23 12.10 -41.80
N GLU A 177 -44.09 12.64 -41.33
CA GLU A 177 -43.93 14.01 -40.78
C GLU A 177 -44.34 15.11 -41.82
N PRO A 178 -44.58 16.41 -41.45
CA PRO A 178 -43.81 17.15 -40.43
C PRO A 178 -44.53 18.21 -39.56
N SER A 179 -43.73 18.77 -38.64
CA SER A 179 -43.70 20.19 -38.20
C SER A 179 -44.49 20.69 -36.96
N ALA A 180 -43.87 21.68 -36.31
CA ALA A 180 -44.44 22.74 -35.47
C ALA A 180 -45.31 22.35 -34.25
N LEU A 181 -44.67 21.92 -33.16
CA LEU A 181 -45.33 21.66 -31.88
C LEU A 181 -45.09 22.80 -30.87
N GLU A 182 -46.07 23.70 -30.68
CA GLU A 182 -46.16 24.54 -29.47
C GLU A 182 -47.48 24.30 -28.72
N ARG A 183 -47.33 23.69 -27.53
CA ARG A 183 -48.20 23.77 -26.34
C ARG A 183 -49.70 23.46 -26.49
N LEU A 184 -50.14 22.41 -25.80
CA LEU A 184 -51.11 22.55 -24.70
C LEU A 184 -51.15 21.32 -23.77
N GLY A 185 -51.15 21.59 -22.45
CA GLY A 185 -51.73 20.76 -21.38
C GLY A 185 -51.38 19.27 -21.25
N ALA A 186 -50.49 18.94 -20.30
CA ALA A 186 -50.39 17.60 -19.70
C ALA A 186 -50.62 17.67 -18.17
N GLY A 187 -51.36 16.72 -17.62
CA GLY A 187 -51.66 16.61 -16.18
C GLY A 187 -50.52 15.99 -15.36
N PRO A 188 -50.62 16.00 -14.01
CA PRO A 188 -49.49 15.68 -13.13
C PRO A 188 -49.24 14.18 -12.96
N GLY A 189 -48.20 13.66 -13.62
CA GLY A 189 -47.50 12.43 -13.22
C GLY A 189 -46.58 12.66 -12.01
N SER A 190 -46.32 11.62 -11.22
CA SER A 190 -45.55 11.69 -9.97
C SER A 190 -44.07 12.07 -10.16
N GLY A 191 -43.75 13.35 -10.03
CA GLY A 191 -42.38 13.87 -10.11
C GLY A 191 -41.49 13.41 -8.95
N PHE A 192 -40.38 12.74 -9.27
CA PHE A 192 -39.34 12.35 -8.31
C PHE A 192 -38.63 13.60 -7.76
N LYS A 193 -38.92 13.99 -6.51
CA LYS A 193 -38.43 15.24 -5.92
C LYS A 193 -37.03 15.09 -5.34
N TRP A 194 -36.05 15.77 -5.94
CA TRP A 194 -34.74 15.95 -5.32
C TRP A 194 -34.86 16.97 -4.18
N GLU A 195 -34.66 16.55 -2.93
CA GLU A 195 -34.59 17.47 -1.78
C GLU A 195 -33.28 18.25 -1.81
N SER A 196 -33.33 19.42 -2.45
CA SER A 196 -32.25 20.39 -2.43
C SER A 196 -32.04 20.93 -1.01
N SER A 197 -31.09 20.33 -0.29
CA SER A 197 -30.53 20.91 0.93
C SER A 197 -29.72 22.15 0.54
N VAL A 198 -30.40 23.29 0.41
CA VAL A 198 -29.80 24.58 0.04
C VAL A 198 -28.87 25.06 1.16
N VAL A 199 -27.62 24.62 1.11
CA VAL A 199 -26.50 25.36 1.68
C VAL A 199 -26.48 26.72 0.98
N LYS A 200 -26.58 27.82 1.73
CA LYS A 200 -26.46 29.17 1.16
C LYS A 200 -25.06 29.32 0.56
N VAL A 201 -24.97 29.29 -0.78
CA VAL A 201 -23.78 29.69 -1.52
C VAL A 201 -23.64 31.21 -1.40
N THR A 202 -23.02 31.67 -0.31
CA THR A 202 -22.63 33.07 -0.13
C THR A 202 -21.42 33.36 -1.00
N GLY A 203 -21.66 33.87 -2.20
CA GLY A 203 -20.62 34.18 -3.18
C GLY A 203 -20.93 33.57 -4.55
N SER A 204 -21.90 34.14 -5.25
CA SER A 204 -21.95 33.98 -6.71
C SER A 204 -20.89 34.92 -7.32
N THR A 205 -19.63 34.48 -7.31
CA THR A 205 -18.59 35.13 -8.12
C THR A 205 -18.89 34.87 -9.58
N SER A 206 -19.21 35.93 -10.31
CA SER A 206 -19.29 35.89 -11.77
C SER A 206 -17.95 35.43 -12.34
N ILE A 207 -17.95 34.29 -13.02
CA ILE A 207 -16.76 33.75 -13.69
C ILE A 207 -16.46 34.67 -14.87
N GLN A 208 -15.45 35.52 -14.73
CA GLN A 208 -14.81 36.17 -15.88
C GLN A 208 -14.17 35.07 -16.72
N ALA A 209 -14.77 34.79 -17.88
CA ALA A 209 -14.29 33.76 -18.79
C ALA A 209 -13.16 34.30 -19.68
N ALA A 210 -12.05 33.56 -19.70
CA ALA A 210 -10.98 33.59 -20.70
C ALA A 210 -10.47 34.97 -21.17
N ASP A 211 -9.33 35.39 -20.61
CA ASP A 211 -8.33 36.04 -21.47
C ASP A 211 -8.01 35.07 -22.61
N SER A 212 -8.33 35.46 -23.85
CA SER A 212 -8.16 34.60 -25.01
C SER A 212 -6.67 34.48 -25.35
N THR A 213 -6.04 33.37 -24.96
CA THR A 213 -4.63 33.12 -25.29
C THR A 213 -4.42 33.25 -26.81
N ALA A 214 -3.52 34.13 -27.21
CA ALA A 214 -3.29 34.45 -28.61
C ALA A 214 -2.56 33.29 -29.32
N ILE A 215 -3.31 32.43 -30.01
CA ILE A 215 -2.83 31.24 -30.74
C ILE A 215 -1.73 31.54 -31.78
N ASN A 216 -1.55 32.80 -32.19
CA ASN A 216 -0.42 33.27 -33.03
C ASN A 216 0.10 34.67 -32.60
N GLY A 217 -0.01 35.02 -31.30
CA GLY A 217 0.49 36.30 -30.79
C GLY A 217 1.94 36.25 -30.34
N SER A 218 2.70 37.34 -30.54
CA SER A 218 4.02 37.52 -29.92
C SER A 218 3.88 37.80 -28.43
N ILE A 219 3.74 36.74 -27.62
CA ILE A 219 3.74 36.82 -26.15
C ILE A 219 5.06 37.47 -25.72
N THR A 220 4.98 38.59 -25.01
CA THR A 220 6.16 39.18 -24.37
C THR A 220 6.43 38.40 -23.07
N PRO A 221 7.58 37.73 -22.93
CA PRO A 221 7.90 37.02 -21.70
C PRO A 221 8.03 37.98 -20.52
N THR A 222 7.74 37.51 -19.31
CA THR A 222 7.95 38.31 -18.10
C THR A 222 9.42 38.32 -17.67
N ASP A 223 9.90 39.47 -17.18
CA ASP A 223 11.24 39.63 -16.60
C ASP A 223 11.46 38.82 -15.30
N LYS A 224 10.37 38.33 -14.69
CA LYS A 224 10.43 37.48 -13.48
C LYS A 224 11.13 36.15 -13.80
N ARG A 225 12.09 35.75 -12.97
CA ARG A 225 12.77 34.45 -13.14
C ARG A 225 11.80 33.33 -12.81
N ILE A 226 11.67 32.35 -13.71
CA ILE A 226 10.74 31.24 -13.59
C ILE A 226 11.46 29.99 -13.06
N GLY A 227 10.91 29.36 -12.04
CA GLY A 227 11.33 28.04 -11.55
C GLY A 227 10.33 26.98 -11.98
N PHE A 228 10.79 25.78 -12.33
CA PHE A 228 9.91 24.65 -12.64
C PHE A 228 10.36 23.35 -11.99
N LEU A 229 9.45 22.72 -11.24
CA LEU A 229 9.73 21.55 -10.40
C LEU A 229 8.91 20.32 -10.86
N GLY A 230 9.60 19.33 -11.42
CA GLY A 230 8.98 18.07 -11.85
C GLY A 230 8.83 17.95 -13.36
N LEU A 231 9.83 17.32 -14.00
CA LEU A 231 9.85 17.07 -15.44
C LEU A 231 9.09 15.76 -15.74
N GLY A 232 7.79 15.82 -15.43
CA GLY A 232 6.80 14.76 -15.63
C GLY A 232 6.26 14.72 -17.05
N LEU A 233 5.15 13.99 -17.23
CA LEU A 233 4.48 13.84 -18.53
C LEU A 233 3.99 15.19 -19.09
N MET A 234 3.43 16.06 -18.23
CA MET A 234 3.01 17.41 -18.60
C MET A 234 4.13 18.43 -18.44
N GLY A 235 4.83 18.43 -17.30
CA GLY A 235 5.90 19.38 -17.00
C GLY A 235 6.99 19.48 -18.09
N SER A 236 7.25 18.40 -18.83
CA SER A 236 8.10 18.40 -20.02
C SER A 236 7.64 19.41 -21.08
N GLY A 237 6.39 19.31 -21.55
CA GLY A 237 5.88 20.19 -22.61
C GLY A 237 5.70 21.64 -22.13
N ILE A 238 5.26 21.81 -20.88
CA ILE A 238 5.11 23.14 -20.25
C ILE A 238 6.46 23.88 -20.23
N VAL A 239 7.55 23.21 -19.84
CA VAL A 239 8.89 23.84 -19.80
C VAL A 239 9.40 24.20 -21.19
N SER A 240 9.34 23.28 -22.16
CA SER A 240 9.78 23.60 -23.54
C SER A 240 9.00 24.77 -24.13
N ASN A 241 7.70 24.92 -23.83
CA ASN A 241 6.92 26.04 -24.34
C ASN A 241 7.21 27.37 -23.61
N LEU A 242 7.48 27.35 -22.30
CA LEU A 242 8.02 28.51 -21.59
C LEU A 242 9.37 28.97 -22.18
N LEU A 243 10.26 28.03 -22.52
CA LEU A 243 11.55 28.33 -23.15
C LEU A 243 11.39 28.88 -24.58
N LYS A 244 10.54 28.28 -25.41
CA LYS A 244 10.24 28.76 -26.78
C LYS A 244 9.70 30.21 -26.78
N MET A 245 8.87 30.57 -25.80
CA MET A 245 8.35 31.94 -25.65
C MET A 245 9.33 32.89 -24.92
N GLY A 246 10.58 32.48 -24.70
CA GLY A 246 11.67 33.34 -24.22
C GLY A 246 11.72 33.57 -22.70
N HIS A 247 11.00 32.79 -21.89
CA HIS A 247 11.08 32.91 -20.44
C HIS A 247 12.41 32.36 -19.88
N VAL A 248 12.98 33.04 -18.88
CA VAL A 248 14.18 32.56 -18.17
C VAL A 248 13.79 31.49 -17.15
N VAL A 249 13.80 30.22 -17.57
CA VAL A 249 13.42 29.07 -16.74
C VAL A 249 14.64 28.43 -16.03
N THR A 250 14.46 28.09 -14.76
CA THR A 250 15.34 27.19 -13.99
C THR A 250 14.59 25.91 -13.64
N VAL A 251 15.07 24.77 -14.10
CA VAL A 251 14.44 23.46 -13.90
C VAL A 251 15.05 22.68 -12.73
N TRP A 252 14.23 21.87 -12.07
CA TRP A 252 14.69 20.78 -11.22
C TRP A 252 13.78 19.56 -11.36
N ASN A 253 14.38 18.37 -11.28
CA ASN A 253 13.67 17.11 -11.21
C ASN A 253 14.47 16.10 -10.37
N ARG A 254 13.77 15.22 -9.62
CA ARG A 254 14.39 14.21 -8.75
C ARG A 254 15.29 13.22 -9.49
N THR A 255 15.05 13.00 -10.78
CA THR A 255 15.96 12.27 -11.69
C THR A 255 16.66 13.33 -12.56
N ALA A 256 17.96 13.55 -12.30
CA ALA A 256 18.71 14.66 -12.91
C ALA A 256 18.76 14.60 -14.45
N GLU A 257 18.93 13.39 -15.01
CA GLU A 257 18.97 13.09 -16.46
C GLU A 257 17.79 13.68 -17.26
N LYS A 258 16.66 13.94 -16.60
CA LYS A 258 15.50 14.58 -17.24
C LYS A 258 15.69 16.06 -17.53
N CYS A 259 16.61 16.73 -16.83
CA CYS A 259 16.89 18.15 -17.04
C CYS A 259 17.71 18.39 -18.33
N ASP A 260 18.47 17.39 -18.78
CA ASP A 260 19.53 17.53 -19.80
C ASP A 260 19.00 18.06 -21.15
N LEU A 261 17.77 17.68 -21.53
CA LEU A 261 17.08 18.20 -22.72
C LEU A 261 16.82 19.71 -22.61
N PHE A 262 16.29 20.15 -21.46
CA PHE A 262 15.94 21.55 -21.24
C PHE A 262 17.17 22.44 -21.06
N ILE A 263 18.28 21.88 -20.54
CA ILE A 263 19.57 22.58 -20.48
C ILE A 263 20.08 22.88 -21.91
N GLN A 264 19.84 21.98 -22.87
CA GLN A 264 20.13 22.24 -24.30
C GLN A 264 19.17 23.26 -24.91
N GLU A 265 17.91 23.30 -24.46
CA GLU A 265 16.93 24.37 -24.77
C GLU A 265 17.17 25.68 -23.98
N GLY A 266 18.28 25.81 -23.23
CA GLY A 266 18.68 27.05 -22.55
C GLY A 266 18.22 27.22 -21.10
N ALA A 267 17.55 26.23 -20.51
CA ALA A 267 17.16 26.26 -19.10
C ALA A 267 18.35 26.16 -18.15
N ARG A 268 18.25 26.82 -16.99
CA ARG A 268 19.22 26.69 -15.90
C ARG A 268 18.91 25.46 -15.04
N LEU A 269 19.92 24.77 -14.52
CA LEU A 269 19.74 23.66 -13.60
C LEU A 269 19.80 24.12 -12.14
N GLY A 270 18.71 23.92 -11.40
CA GLY A 270 18.74 23.93 -9.93
C GLY A 270 19.14 22.55 -9.38
N ARG A 271 19.82 22.51 -8.23
CA ARG A 271 20.25 21.27 -7.55
C ARG A 271 19.18 20.78 -6.57
N THR A 272 18.41 21.70 -5.98
CA THR A 272 17.32 21.39 -5.03
C THR A 272 16.09 22.28 -5.23
N PRO A 273 14.88 21.84 -4.81
CA PRO A 273 13.67 22.67 -4.82
C PRO A 273 13.81 23.98 -4.04
N ALA A 274 14.48 23.96 -2.89
CA ALA A 274 14.77 25.15 -2.08
C ALA A 274 15.65 26.17 -2.82
N GLU A 275 16.64 25.71 -3.58
CA GLU A 275 17.53 26.56 -4.36
C GLU A 275 16.78 27.21 -5.54
N VAL A 276 15.96 26.45 -6.26
CA VAL A 276 15.09 26.99 -7.33
C VAL A 276 14.15 28.06 -6.78
N ALA A 277 13.44 27.79 -5.68
CA ALA A 277 12.52 28.73 -5.05
C ALA A 277 13.20 29.99 -4.45
N SER A 278 14.50 29.90 -4.14
CA SER A 278 15.31 31.05 -3.72
C SER A 278 15.73 31.93 -4.91
N MET A 279 16.19 31.31 -6.00
CA MET A 279 16.67 32.01 -7.20
C MET A 279 15.53 32.60 -8.07
N CYS A 280 14.42 31.87 -8.18
CA CYS A 280 13.28 32.22 -9.04
C CYS A 280 12.25 33.03 -8.28
N ASP A 281 11.50 33.87 -8.96
CA ASP A 281 10.52 34.79 -8.34
C ASP A 281 9.11 34.21 -8.40
N ILE A 282 8.84 33.44 -9.46
CA ILE A 282 7.70 32.56 -9.68
C ILE A 282 8.24 31.13 -9.75
N THR A 283 7.69 30.18 -9.01
CA THR A 283 8.08 28.75 -9.06
C THR A 283 6.86 27.85 -9.26
N PHE A 284 6.79 27.16 -10.40
CA PHE A 284 5.76 26.17 -10.71
C PHE A 284 6.17 24.77 -10.27
N SER A 285 5.18 23.93 -9.94
CA SER A 285 5.37 22.49 -9.67
C SER A 285 4.38 21.61 -10.44
N CYS A 286 4.84 20.46 -10.93
CA CYS A 286 4.01 19.47 -11.63
C CYS A 286 4.47 18.04 -11.29
N VAL A 287 3.86 17.45 -10.26
CA VAL A 287 4.23 16.13 -9.71
C VAL A 287 3.04 15.16 -9.65
N SER A 288 3.32 13.90 -9.29
CA SER A 288 2.44 12.75 -9.57
C SER A 288 1.18 12.63 -8.71
N ASP A 289 1.23 13.13 -7.47
CA ASP A 289 0.25 12.82 -6.42
C ASP A 289 0.41 13.73 -5.17
N PRO A 290 -0.59 13.77 -4.27
CA PRO A 290 -0.57 14.59 -3.05
C PRO A 290 0.59 14.32 -2.07
N LYS A 291 1.22 13.14 -2.13
CA LYS A 291 2.39 12.84 -1.30
C LYS A 291 3.64 13.44 -1.93
N ALA A 292 3.80 13.34 -3.25
CA ALA A 292 4.89 13.98 -3.98
C ALA A 292 4.87 15.52 -3.83
N ALA A 293 3.68 16.14 -3.84
CA ALA A 293 3.55 17.60 -3.62
C ALA A 293 3.98 18.00 -2.20
N ARG A 294 3.52 17.28 -1.16
CA ARG A 294 3.98 17.50 0.24
C ARG A 294 5.48 17.29 0.40
N ASP A 295 6.04 16.22 -0.16
CA ASP A 295 7.47 15.89 -0.09
C ASP A 295 8.33 16.97 -0.77
N LEU A 296 7.87 17.50 -1.90
CA LEU A 296 8.51 18.60 -2.63
C LEU A 296 8.58 19.90 -1.83
N VAL A 297 7.51 20.24 -1.09
CA VAL A 297 7.42 21.51 -0.35
C VAL A 297 8.01 21.40 1.07
N LEU A 298 7.63 20.37 1.82
CA LEU A 298 7.94 20.19 3.24
C LEU A 298 9.23 19.39 3.50
N GLY A 299 9.76 18.71 2.48
CA GLY A 299 10.91 17.81 2.61
C GLY A 299 12.25 18.49 2.90
N PRO A 300 13.32 17.69 3.11
CA PRO A 300 14.67 18.20 3.24
C PRO A 300 15.12 18.87 1.92
N SER A 301 15.58 20.12 1.99
CA SER A 301 15.81 20.99 0.82
C SER A 301 14.55 21.22 -0.05
N GLY A 302 13.35 21.03 0.51
CA GLY A 302 12.08 21.32 -0.13
C GLY A 302 11.79 22.82 -0.27
N VAL A 303 10.83 23.17 -1.13
CA VAL A 303 10.48 24.55 -1.53
C VAL A 303 10.37 25.51 -0.35
N LEU A 304 9.73 25.09 0.75
CA LEU A 304 9.48 25.91 1.94
C LEU A 304 10.75 26.50 2.56
N GLN A 305 11.91 25.87 2.35
CA GLN A 305 13.20 26.36 2.85
C GLN A 305 13.72 27.56 2.04
N GLY A 306 13.35 27.66 0.76
CA GLY A 306 13.67 28.77 -0.14
C GLY A 306 12.66 29.94 -0.10
N ILE A 307 11.40 29.69 0.30
CA ILE A 307 10.35 30.74 0.36
C ILE A 307 10.73 31.88 1.32
N ARG A 308 10.61 33.11 0.84
CA ARG A 308 10.80 34.39 1.56
C ARG A 308 9.72 35.38 1.09
N PRO A 309 9.51 36.52 1.78
CA PRO A 309 8.62 37.58 1.32
C PRO A 309 8.76 37.92 -0.17
N GLY A 310 7.63 37.93 -0.88
CA GLY A 310 7.56 38.22 -2.33
C GLY A 310 7.79 37.03 -3.27
N LYS A 311 8.23 35.86 -2.78
CA LYS A 311 8.36 34.65 -3.61
C LYS A 311 6.99 34.01 -3.88
N CYS A 312 6.72 33.64 -5.13
CA CYS A 312 5.46 33.04 -5.55
C CYS A 312 5.63 31.55 -5.87
N TYR A 313 4.71 30.72 -5.37
CA TYR A 313 4.65 29.28 -5.68
C TYR A 313 3.31 28.91 -6.30
N ILE A 314 3.35 28.16 -7.40
CA ILE A 314 2.20 27.80 -8.22
C ILE A 314 2.11 26.27 -8.31
N GLU A 315 1.12 25.67 -7.65
CA GLU A 315 0.93 24.22 -7.62
C GLU A 315 0.05 23.74 -8.77
N MET A 316 0.64 23.09 -9.78
CA MET A 316 -0.06 22.60 -10.98
C MET A 316 -0.41 21.10 -10.92
N SER A 317 -0.07 20.42 -9.84
CA SER A 317 -0.36 18.99 -9.67
C SER A 317 -1.84 18.76 -9.32
N THR A 318 -2.50 17.80 -9.96
CA THR A 318 -3.85 17.37 -9.55
C THR A 318 -3.78 16.66 -8.19
N VAL A 319 -4.21 17.35 -7.13
CA VAL A 319 -4.21 16.89 -5.73
C VAL A 319 -5.56 17.22 -5.06
N ASP A 320 -5.76 16.77 -3.83
CA ASP A 320 -6.95 17.07 -3.03
C ASP A 320 -6.94 18.50 -2.45
N PRO A 321 -8.12 19.11 -2.21
CA PRO A 321 -8.23 20.48 -1.66
C PRO A 321 -7.59 20.65 -0.28
N GLU A 322 -7.54 19.58 0.53
CA GLU A 322 -6.90 19.55 1.84
C GLU A 322 -5.38 19.75 1.70
N THR A 323 -4.76 19.08 0.71
CA THR A 323 -3.35 19.30 0.33
C THR A 323 -3.10 20.74 -0.13
N ILE A 324 -3.96 21.30 -0.99
CA ILE A 324 -3.83 22.70 -1.42
C ILE A 324 -3.91 23.67 -0.24
N THR A 325 -4.85 23.42 0.68
CA THR A 325 -5.02 24.23 1.90
C THR A 325 -3.78 24.17 2.79
N GLU A 326 -3.24 22.97 3.01
CA GLU A 326 -1.99 22.75 3.77
C GLU A 326 -0.79 23.46 3.15
N LEU A 327 -0.58 23.29 1.83
CA LEU A 327 0.54 23.90 1.10
C LEU A 327 0.44 25.44 1.06
N SER A 328 -0.76 25.98 0.83
CA SER A 328 -1.03 27.42 0.87
C SER A 328 -0.72 28.02 2.23
N GLN A 329 -1.18 27.40 3.32
CA GLN A 329 -0.93 27.85 4.69
C GLN A 329 0.55 27.87 5.05
N VAL A 330 1.32 26.81 4.73
CA VAL A 330 2.75 26.81 5.06
C VAL A 330 3.55 27.83 4.24
N ILE A 331 3.24 28.02 2.96
CA ILE A 331 3.95 28.97 2.08
C ILE A 331 3.65 30.41 2.49
N THR A 332 2.38 30.74 2.76
CA THR A 332 1.98 32.07 3.26
C THR A 332 2.54 32.36 4.66
N SER A 333 2.68 31.36 5.54
CA SER A 333 3.35 31.52 6.84
C SER A 333 4.84 31.91 6.75
N ARG A 334 5.46 31.77 5.57
CA ARG A 334 6.84 32.21 5.27
C ARG A 334 6.90 33.54 4.49
N GLY A 335 5.77 34.20 4.29
CA GLY A 335 5.64 35.41 3.46
C GLY A 335 5.61 35.13 1.95
N GLY A 336 5.53 33.86 1.54
CA GLY A 336 5.34 33.51 0.14
C GLY A 336 3.89 33.74 -0.31
N ARG A 337 3.69 33.93 -1.62
CA ARG A 337 2.37 34.01 -2.26
C ARG A 337 2.06 32.67 -2.92
N PHE A 338 0.79 32.25 -2.87
CA PHE A 338 0.37 30.91 -3.32
C PHE A 338 -0.77 30.98 -4.33
N LEU A 339 -0.67 30.17 -5.37
CA LEU A 339 -1.72 29.89 -6.33
C LEU A 339 -1.75 28.37 -6.59
N GLU A 340 -2.93 27.77 -6.69
CA GLU A 340 -3.07 26.49 -7.39
C GLU A 340 -3.39 26.77 -8.85
N ALA A 341 -2.79 26.03 -9.78
CA ALA A 341 -3.05 26.13 -11.22
C ALA A 341 -3.07 24.76 -11.93
N PRO A 342 -3.83 23.76 -11.45
CA PRO A 342 -3.92 22.46 -12.11
C PRO A 342 -4.39 22.56 -13.57
N VAL A 343 -3.82 21.70 -14.42
CA VAL A 343 -4.07 21.70 -15.87
C VAL A 343 -4.88 20.50 -16.35
N ALA A 344 -5.85 20.75 -17.22
CA ALA A 344 -6.60 19.73 -17.94
C ALA A 344 -6.06 19.59 -19.37
N GLY A 345 -5.75 18.36 -19.78
CA GLY A 345 -5.22 18.04 -21.10
C GLY A 345 -4.46 16.71 -21.15
N SER A 346 -3.89 16.41 -22.31
CA SER A 346 -3.04 15.24 -22.57
C SER A 346 -1.56 15.66 -22.71
N GLN A 347 -0.64 14.69 -22.76
CA GLN A 347 0.76 14.98 -23.09
C GLN A 347 0.89 15.79 -24.40
N GLN A 348 0.09 15.45 -25.41
CA GLN A 348 0.12 16.15 -26.70
C GLN A 348 -0.28 17.62 -26.54
N LEU A 349 -1.42 17.89 -25.89
CA LEU A 349 -1.85 19.28 -25.61
C LEU A 349 -0.83 20.04 -24.73
N SER A 350 -0.10 19.34 -23.87
CA SER A 350 0.99 19.91 -23.08
C SER A 350 2.22 20.29 -23.91
N ASN A 351 2.54 19.51 -24.95
CA ASN A 351 3.61 19.81 -25.90
C ASN A 351 3.22 20.95 -26.85
N ASP A 352 1.94 21.05 -27.20
CA ASP A 352 1.39 22.01 -28.18
C ASP A 352 1.01 23.37 -27.55
N GLY A 353 1.10 23.52 -26.23
CA GLY A 353 0.70 24.75 -25.52
C GLY A 353 -0.82 24.93 -25.39
N MET A 354 -1.59 23.85 -25.53
CA MET A 354 -3.05 23.86 -25.69
C MET A 354 -3.80 23.36 -24.45
N LEU A 355 -3.18 23.38 -23.27
CA LEU A 355 -3.80 23.02 -22.00
C LEU A 355 -4.93 23.97 -21.59
N VAL A 356 -5.88 23.49 -20.79
CA VAL A 356 -6.84 24.33 -20.06
C VAL A 356 -6.36 24.49 -18.63
N ILE A 357 -6.10 25.72 -18.19
CA ILE A 357 -5.54 26.02 -16.87
C ILE A 357 -6.67 26.44 -15.92
N LEU A 358 -6.84 25.73 -14.81
CA LEU A 358 -7.78 26.11 -13.76
C LEU A 358 -6.98 26.68 -12.59
N ALA A 359 -7.18 27.94 -12.23
CA ALA A 359 -6.37 28.63 -11.23
C ALA A 359 -7.21 29.20 -10.07
N ALA A 360 -6.68 29.18 -8.85
CA ALA A 360 -7.31 29.81 -7.68
C ALA A 360 -6.28 30.10 -6.56
N GLY A 361 -6.57 31.07 -5.70
CA GLY A 361 -5.64 31.58 -4.67
C GLY A 361 -5.35 33.07 -4.84
N ASP A 362 -4.08 33.47 -4.81
CA ASP A 362 -3.67 34.87 -4.98
C ASP A 362 -3.96 35.35 -6.42
N ARG A 363 -5.00 36.17 -6.59
CA ARG A 363 -5.41 36.77 -7.88
C ARG A 363 -4.28 37.56 -8.55
N THR A 364 -3.46 38.26 -7.76
CA THR A 364 -2.32 39.00 -8.28
C THR A 364 -1.16 38.08 -8.69
N VAL A 365 -1.03 36.86 -8.14
CA VAL A 365 -0.09 35.85 -8.69
C VAL A 365 -0.61 35.31 -10.02
N TYR A 366 -1.93 35.09 -10.15
CA TYR A 366 -2.54 34.69 -11.42
C TYR A 366 -2.24 35.72 -12.54
N GLU A 367 -2.40 37.01 -12.23
CA GLU A 367 -2.06 38.11 -13.14
C GLU A 367 -0.55 38.22 -13.41
N ASP A 368 0.29 38.08 -12.37
CA ASP A 368 1.76 38.01 -12.49
C ASP A 368 2.25 36.86 -13.39
N CYS A 369 1.45 35.80 -13.55
CA CYS A 369 1.74 34.61 -14.35
C CYS A 369 1.16 34.64 -15.78
N SER A 370 0.48 35.72 -16.20
CA SER A 370 -0.31 35.76 -17.44
C SER A 370 0.46 35.26 -18.69
N SER A 371 1.64 35.82 -19.00
CA SER A 371 2.43 35.35 -20.16
C SER A 371 2.93 33.90 -20.05
N CYS A 372 3.20 33.42 -18.83
CA CYS A 372 3.54 32.01 -18.60
C CYS A 372 2.35 31.08 -18.87
N PHE A 373 1.14 31.47 -18.45
CA PHE A 373 -0.09 30.73 -18.75
C PHE A 373 -0.41 30.74 -20.24
N GLN A 374 -0.24 31.90 -20.91
CA GLN A 374 -0.38 32.02 -22.36
C GLN A 374 0.62 31.15 -23.14
N ALA A 375 1.83 30.95 -22.63
CA ALA A 375 2.83 30.08 -23.28
C ALA A 375 2.48 28.58 -23.18
N MET A 376 1.73 28.15 -22.15
CA MET A 376 1.50 26.72 -21.88
C MET A 376 0.05 26.24 -22.08
N GLY A 377 -0.92 27.16 -22.22
CA GLY A 377 -2.33 26.81 -22.29
C GLY A 377 -3.17 27.68 -23.23
N LYS A 378 -4.14 27.05 -23.88
CA LYS A 378 -5.13 27.67 -24.78
C LYS A 378 -6.03 28.68 -24.07
N THR A 379 -6.26 28.50 -22.77
CA THR A 379 -7.10 29.38 -21.94
C THR A 379 -6.86 29.13 -20.46
N SER A 380 -7.03 30.15 -19.65
CA SER A 380 -7.03 30.06 -18.18
C SER A 380 -8.34 30.57 -17.56
N PHE A 381 -8.72 29.97 -16.43
CA PHE A 381 -9.90 30.35 -15.65
C PHE A 381 -9.49 30.64 -14.21
N PHE A 382 -9.93 31.77 -13.65
CA PHE A 382 -9.72 32.09 -12.23
C PHE A 382 -10.97 31.77 -11.41
N LEU A 383 -10.84 30.86 -10.44
CA LEU A 383 -11.94 30.22 -9.70
C LEU A 383 -12.04 30.68 -8.24
N GLY A 384 -11.43 31.82 -7.89
CA GLY A 384 -11.52 32.43 -6.56
C GLY A 384 -10.51 31.86 -5.57
N GLU A 385 -10.98 31.39 -4.42
CA GLU A 385 -10.14 30.96 -3.29
C GLU A 385 -9.46 29.59 -3.51
N ALA A 386 -8.31 29.40 -2.88
CA ALA A 386 -7.53 28.16 -2.97
C ALA A 386 -8.33 26.93 -2.47
N GLY A 387 -8.20 25.84 -3.22
CA GLY A 387 -8.99 24.62 -3.12
C GLY A 387 -10.09 24.52 -4.20
N ASN A 388 -10.52 25.64 -4.82
CA ASN A 388 -11.55 25.62 -5.86
C ASN A 388 -11.10 25.01 -7.19
N ALA A 389 -9.84 25.23 -7.60
CA ALA A 389 -9.32 24.62 -8.83
C ALA A 389 -9.05 23.12 -8.64
N ALA A 390 -8.55 22.67 -7.48
CA ALA A 390 -8.49 21.25 -7.12
C ALA A 390 -9.88 20.59 -7.16
N ARG A 391 -10.91 21.20 -6.55
CA ARG A 391 -12.30 20.70 -6.61
C ARG A 391 -12.78 20.55 -8.04
N MET A 392 -12.63 21.60 -8.86
CA MET A 392 -13.07 21.59 -10.27
C MET A 392 -12.30 20.56 -11.11
N MET A 393 -10.99 20.46 -10.93
CA MET A 393 -10.15 19.49 -11.65
C MET A 393 -10.52 18.04 -11.30
N LEU A 394 -10.80 17.76 -10.02
CA LEU A 394 -11.25 16.43 -9.59
C LEU A 394 -12.63 16.08 -10.16
N ILE A 395 -13.54 17.05 -10.30
CA ILE A 395 -14.83 16.84 -10.98
C ILE A 395 -14.63 16.51 -12.47
N LEU A 396 -13.78 17.27 -13.19
CA LEU A 396 -13.49 17.02 -14.60
C LEU A 396 -12.84 15.64 -14.82
N ASN A 397 -11.82 15.30 -14.02
CA ASN A 397 -11.15 14.00 -14.12
C ASN A 397 -12.04 12.85 -13.65
N MET A 398 -13.01 13.09 -12.77
CA MET A 398 -14.06 12.11 -12.42
C MET A 398 -14.98 11.81 -13.61
N VAL A 399 -15.44 12.84 -14.33
CA VAL A 399 -16.25 12.68 -15.54
C VAL A 399 -15.46 11.95 -16.62
N GLN A 400 -14.24 12.42 -16.94
CA GLN A 400 -13.37 11.82 -17.95
C GLN A 400 -13.02 10.35 -17.62
N GLY A 401 -12.70 10.05 -16.36
CA GLY A 401 -12.38 8.69 -15.91
C GLY A 401 -13.58 7.74 -15.94
N SER A 402 -14.78 8.25 -15.65
CA SER A 402 -16.02 7.48 -15.75
C SER A 402 -16.39 7.20 -17.21
N PHE A 403 -16.33 8.22 -18.07
CA PHE A 403 -16.65 8.11 -19.49
C PHE A 403 -15.70 7.15 -20.23
N MET A 404 -14.41 7.16 -19.90
CA MET A 404 -13.43 6.19 -20.43
C MET A 404 -13.79 4.74 -20.06
N ALA A 405 -14.35 4.49 -18.87
CA ALA A 405 -14.81 3.16 -18.48
C ALA A 405 -16.04 2.73 -19.31
N THR A 406 -17.03 3.62 -19.49
CA THR A 406 -18.21 3.37 -20.33
C THR A 406 -17.86 3.13 -21.80
N ILE A 407 -16.90 3.87 -22.37
CA ILE A 407 -16.40 3.65 -23.73
C ILE A 407 -15.79 2.26 -23.89
N ALA A 408 -14.96 1.83 -22.92
CA ALA A 408 -14.34 0.51 -22.94
C ALA A 408 -15.37 -0.63 -22.77
N GLU A 409 -16.39 -0.44 -21.94
CA GLU A 409 -17.53 -1.35 -21.79
C GLU A 409 -18.33 -1.47 -23.09
N GLY A 410 -18.69 -0.36 -23.74
CA GLY A 410 -19.39 -0.36 -25.03
C GLY A 410 -18.61 -1.07 -26.14
N LEU A 411 -17.32 -0.76 -26.30
CA LEU A 411 -16.43 -1.41 -27.28
C LEU A 411 -16.30 -2.92 -27.02
N THR A 412 -16.16 -3.35 -25.77
CA THR A 412 -16.03 -4.79 -25.46
C THR A 412 -17.36 -5.54 -25.54
N LEU A 413 -18.49 -4.90 -25.24
CA LEU A 413 -19.82 -5.46 -25.43
C LEU A 413 -20.16 -5.60 -26.93
N ALA A 414 -19.81 -4.63 -27.76
CA ALA A 414 -19.94 -4.72 -29.21
C ALA A 414 -19.18 -5.94 -29.75
N GLN A 415 -17.92 -6.11 -29.36
CA GLN A 415 -17.11 -7.28 -29.74
C GLN A 415 -17.71 -8.61 -29.24
N ALA A 416 -18.19 -8.66 -28.00
CA ALA A 416 -18.79 -9.86 -27.40
C ALA A 416 -20.15 -10.23 -28.05
N THR A 417 -20.84 -9.27 -28.67
CA THR A 417 -22.11 -9.46 -29.40
C THR A 417 -21.91 -9.58 -30.92
N GLY A 418 -20.67 -9.81 -31.37
CA GLY A 418 -20.32 -10.02 -32.78
C GLY A 418 -20.36 -8.75 -33.64
N GLN A 419 -20.48 -7.57 -33.04
CA GLN A 419 -20.55 -6.29 -33.74
C GLN A 419 -19.15 -5.72 -34.02
N SER A 420 -19.03 -4.98 -35.12
CA SER A 420 -17.81 -4.27 -35.49
C SER A 420 -17.54 -3.11 -34.53
N GLN A 421 -16.40 -3.17 -33.83
CA GLN A 421 -15.96 -2.08 -32.94
C GLN A 421 -15.66 -0.78 -33.71
N GLN A 422 -15.24 -0.88 -34.97
CA GLN A 422 -15.07 0.29 -35.84
C GLN A 422 -16.44 0.91 -36.15
N THR A 423 -17.42 0.11 -36.57
CA THR A 423 -18.76 0.61 -36.91
C THR A 423 -19.49 1.19 -35.69
N PHE A 424 -19.24 0.63 -34.49
CA PHE A 424 -19.69 1.23 -33.23
C PHE A 424 -19.06 2.62 -32.98
N LEU A 425 -17.77 2.80 -33.25
CA LEU A 425 -17.11 4.10 -33.21
C LEU A 425 -17.71 5.07 -34.26
N ASP A 426 -17.86 4.62 -35.51
CA ASP A 426 -18.41 5.44 -36.60
C ASP A 426 -19.79 6.00 -36.22
N ILE A 427 -20.65 5.16 -35.64
CA ILE A 427 -21.97 5.55 -35.12
C ILE A 427 -21.88 6.54 -33.95
N LEU A 428 -20.97 6.32 -32.97
CA LEU A 428 -20.76 7.25 -31.87
C LEU A 428 -20.30 8.64 -32.36
N CYS A 429 -19.48 8.69 -33.41
CA CYS A 429 -18.97 9.92 -34.00
C CYS A 429 -19.96 10.66 -34.91
N GLN A 430 -21.06 10.04 -35.32
CA GLN A 430 -22.23 10.73 -35.93
C GLN A 430 -23.27 11.18 -34.88
N GLY A 431 -23.22 10.63 -33.66
CA GLY A 431 -24.20 10.90 -32.60
C GLY A 431 -23.88 12.12 -31.72
N GLN A 432 -24.81 12.46 -30.83
CA GLN A 432 -24.69 13.56 -29.85
C GLN A 432 -23.55 13.40 -28.81
N MET A 433 -22.84 12.26 -28.82
CA MET A 433 -21.67 11.99 -27.97
C MET A 433 -20.33 12.19 -28.72
N ALA A 434 -20.38 12.60 -29.99
CA ALA A 434 -19.20 12.84 -30.81
C ALA A 434 -18.25 13.87 -30.15
N SER A 435 -17.01 13.44 -29.91
CA SER A 435 -15.97 14.31 -29.34
C SER A 435 -14.59 13.78 -29.70
N THR A 436 -13.60 14.67 -29.74
CA THR A 436 -12.19 14.32 -29.99
C THR A 436 -11.63 13.35 -28.95
N PHE A 437 -12.20 13.32 -27.74
CA PHE A 437 -11.85 12.34 -26.71
C PHE A 437 -12.36 10.94 -27.06
N VAL A 438 -13.62 10.79 -27.47
CA VAL A 438 -14.18 9.50 -27.91
C VAL A 438 -13.38 8.97 -29.08
N ASP A 439 -13.24 9.76 -30.14
CA ASP A 439 -12.57 9.35 -31.37
C ASP A 439 -11.13 8.86 -31.11
N GLN A 440 -10.29 9.72 -30.52
CA GLN A 440 -8.89 9.37 -30.25
C GLN A 440 -8.73 8.16 -29.32
N LYS A 441 -9.59 7.98 -28.31
CA LYS A 441 -9.45 6.85 -27.36
C LYS A 441 -10.03 5.56 -27.90
N CYS A 442 -11.06 5.60 -28.73
CA CYS A 442 -11.54 4.43 -29.47
C CYS A 442 -10.53 3.98 -30.53
N GLN A 443 -9.97 4.91 -31.33
CA GLN A 443 -8.91 4.59 -32.29
C GLN A 443 -7.69 3.95 -31.61
N ASN A 444 -7.23 4.48 -30.47
CA ASN A 444 -6.14 3.89 -29.69
C ASN A 444 -6.46 2.46 -29.22
N ILE A 445 -7.71 2.17 -28.80
CA ILE A 445 -8.14 0.82 -28.41
C ILE A 445 -8.15 -0.12 -29.62
N LEU A 446 -8.73 0.29 -30.74
CA LEU A 446 -8.83 -0.47 -32.00
C LEU A 446 -7.43 -0.85 -32.55
N GLN A 447 -6.46 0.06 -32.43
CA GLN A 447 -5.07 -0.16 -32.84
C GLN A 447 -4.23 -0.92 -31.79
N GLY A 448 -4.77 -1.20 -30.60
CA GLY A 448 -4.00 -1.73 -29.46
C GLY A 448 -2.92 -0.78 -28.93
N ASN A 449 -2.98 0.51 -29.29
CA ASN A 449 -1.99 1.53 -28.97
C ASN A 449 -2.25 2.14 -27.58
N PHE A 450 -1.67 1.53 -26.55
CA PHE A 450 -1.77 2.00 -25.16
C PHE A 450 -0.58 2.88 -24.73
N LYS A 451 -0.01 3.66 -25.66
CA LYS A 451 0.98 4.71 -25.33
C LYS A 451 0.33 5.73 -24.37
N PRO A 452 0.99 6.13 -23.26
CA PRO A 452 0.32 6.86 -22.18
C PRO A 452 0.26 8.38 -22.41
N ASP A 453 -0.73 8.86 -23.14
CA ASP A 453 -1.05 10.31 -23.24
C ASP A 453 -1.47 10.90 -21.88
N TYR A 454 -2.06 10.05 -21.04
CA TYR A 454 -2.32 10.26 -19.61
C TYR A 454 -2.22 8.89 -18.92
N TYR A 455 -1.47 8.76 -17.82
CA TYR A 455 -1.30 7.44 -17.21
C TYR A 455 -2.56 6.97 -16.45
N LEU A 456 -2.95 5.71 -16.64
CA LEU A 456 -4.09 5.08 -15.96
C LEU A 456 -3.99 5.15 -14.41
N LYS A 457 -2.77 5.12 -13.85
CA LYS A 457 -2.53 5.32 -12.41
C LYS A 457 -2.91 6.73 -11.90
N HIS A 458 -2.90 7.75 -12.76
CA HIS A 458 -3.27 9.11 -12.37
C HIS A 458 -4.79 9.29 -12.41
N ILE A 459 -5.48 8.81 -13.46
CA ILE A 459 -6.96 8.89 -13.51
C ILE A 459 -7.61 8.03 -12.41
N GLN A 460 -7.02 6.87 -12.05
CA GLN A 460 -7.42 6.09 -10.87
C GLN A 460 -7.20 6.87 -9.56
N LYS A 461 -6.07 7.58 -9.44
CA LYS A 461 -5.77 8.45 -8.29
C LYS A 461 -6.77 9.60 -8.21
N ASP A 462 -7.09 10.26 -9.32
CA ASP A 462 -8.07 11.37 -9.39
C ASP A 462 -9.47 10.90 -9.01
N LEU A 463 -9.96 9.80 -9.59
CA LEU A 463 -11.26 9.20 -9.22
C LEU A 463 -11.35 8.90 -7.72
N ARG A 464 -10.29 8.35 -7.11
CA ARG A 464 -10.25 8.11 -5.66
C ARG A 464 -10.34 9.40 -4.85
N LEU A 465 -9.69 10.48 -5.29
CA LEU A 465 -9.76 11.78 -4.61
C LEU A 465 -11.14 12.44 -4.81
N ALA A 466 -11.74 12.32 -6.00
CA ALA A 466 -13.09 12.81 -6.29
C ALA A 466 -14.17 12.06 -5.48
N ILE A 467 -14.06 10.74 -5.33
CA ILE A 467 -14.93 9.95 -4.45
C ILE A 467 -14.77 10.41 -2.99
N SER A 468 -13.52 10.57 -2.50
CA SER A 468 -13.25 11.06 -1.14
C SER A 468 -13.81 12.48 -0.89
N MET A 469 -13.80 13.34 -1.91
CA MET A 469 -14.42 14.67 -1.87
C MET A 469 -15.96 14.58 -1.83
N GLY A 470 -16.55 13.63 -2.57
CA GLY A 470 -17.97 13.29 -2.48
C GLY A 470 -18.36 12.78 -1.09
N ASP A 471 -17.59 11.84 -0.52
CA ASP A 471 -17.80 11.33 0.84
C ASP A 471 -17.76 12.46 1.88
N MET A 472 -16.78 13.37 1.79
CA MET A 472 -16.68 14.54 2.68
C MET A 472 -17.85 15.53 2.52
N ALA A 473 -18.42 15.63 1.33
CA ALA A 473 -19.64 16.40 1.06
C ALA A 473 -20.94 15.64 1.41
N ASN A 474 -20.87 14.37 1.83
CA ASN A 474 -21.99 13.44 1.94
C ASN A 474 -22.79 13.29 0.63
N HIS A 475 -22.12 13.43 -0.52
CA HIS A 475 -22.71 13.34 -1.85
C HIS A 475 -22.31 12.01 -2.55
N PRO A 476 -23.26 11.07 -2.75
CA PRO A 476 -22.95 9.77 -3.36
C PRO A 476 -22.45 9.90 -4.81
N THR A 477 -21.32 9.27 -5.14
CA THR A 477 -20.72 9.28 -6.48
C THR A 477 -20.66 7.89 -7.13
N PRO A 478 -21.81 7.19 -7.30
CA PRO A 478 -21.84 5.75 -7.65
C PRO A 478 -21.17 5.41 -8.98
N MET A 479 -21.30 6.27 -10.00
CA MET A 479 -20.66 6.05 -11.31
C MET A 479 -19.13 6.13 -11.22
N ALA A 480 -18.61 7.11 -10.47
CA ALA A 480 -17.18 7.25 -10.22
C ALA A 480 -16.61 6.08 -9.41
N ALA A 481 -17.38 5.60 -8.41
CA ALA A 481 -17.04 4.41 -7.65
C ALA A 481 -16.91 3.18 -8.56
N ALA A 482 -17.90 2.90 -9.42
CA ALA A 482 -17.86 1.80 -10.38
C ALA A 482 -16.66 1.89 -11.34
N ALA A 483 -16.42 3.06 -11.94
CA ALA A 483 -15.29 3.29 -12.83
C ALA A 483 -13.92 3.09 -12.13
N ASN A 484 -13.81 3.53 -10.87
CA ASN A 484 -12.64 3.32 -10.03
C ASN A 484 -12.38 1.83 -9.71
N GLU A 485 -13.43 1.02 -9.56
CA GLU A 485 -13.29 -0.45 -9.43
C GLU A 485 -12.73 -1.07 -10.71
N VAL A 486 -13.30 -0.73 -11.87
CA VAL A 486 -12.85 -1.20 -13.19
C VAL A 486 -11.38 -0.83 -13.41
N LEU A 487 -10.99 0.43 -13.17
CA LEU A 487 -9.62 0.90 -13.38
C LEU A 487 -8.61 0.30 -12.39
N LEU A 488 -9.01 -0.03 -11.16
CA LEU A 488 -8.15 -0.82 -10.27
C LEU A 488 -8.00 -2.27 -10.79
N SER A 489 -9.08 -2.90 -11.29
CA SER A 489 -9.00 -4.26 -11.85
C SER A 489 -8.03 -4.35 -13.05
N LEU A 490 -8.00 -3.31 -13.90
CA LEU A 490 -7.05 -3.19 -15.01
C LEU A 490 -5.62 -2.96 -14.51
N SER A 491 -5.44 -2.13 -13.48
CA SER A 491 -4.15 -1.95 -12.80
C SER A 491 -3.62 -3.25 -12.20
N ILE A 492 -4.50 -4.08 -11.63
CA ILE A 492 -4.20 -5.41 -11.10
C ILE A 492 -3.80 -6.35 -12.24
N ARG A 493 -4.60 -6.45 -13.30
CA ARG A 493 -4.33 -7.32 -14.48
C ARG A 493 -2.99 -6.98 -15.16
N MET A 494 -2.67 -5.69 -15.34
CA MET A 494 -1.36 -5.26 -15.86
C MET A 494 -0.21 -5.64 -14.91
N THR A 495 -0.38 -5.44 -13.61
CA THR A 495 0.62 -5.85 -12.61
C THR A 495 0.84 -7.37 -12.60
N LEU A 496 -0.22 -8.15 -12.78
CA LEU A 496 -0.15 -9.61 -12.84
C LEU A 496 0.52 -10.11 -14.14
N LYS A 497 0.25 -9.50 -15.30
CA LYS A 497 0.98 -9.80 -16.55
C LYS A 497 2.47 -9.46 -16.43
N ASN A 498 2.82 -8.29 -15.88
CA ASN A 498 4.21 -7.93 -15.60
C ASN A 498 4.87 -8.89 -14.59
N LYS A 499 4.09 -9.50 -13.69
CA LYS A 499 4.56 -10.57 -12.80
C LYS A 499 4.74 -11.92 -13.48
N GLN A 500 3.92 -12.28 -14.45
CA GLN A 500 4.16 -13.47 -15.27
C GLN A 500 5.45 -13.31 -16.09
N GLU A 501 5.73 -12.10 -16.59
CA GLU A 501 6.99 -11.79 -17.26
C GLU A 501 8.20 -11.78 -16.29
N ALA A 502 8.05 -11.23 -15.09
CA ALA A 502 9.05 -11.39 -14.03
C ALA A 502 9.26 -12.89 -13.66
N SER A 503 8.18 -13.69 -13.66
CA SER A 503 8.25 -15.14 -13.40
C SER A 503 8.91 -15.92 -14.54
N ARG A 504 8.85 -15.46 -15.78
CA ARG A 504 9.62 -16.03 -16.90
C ARG A 504 11.14 -15.85 -16.69
N ARG A 505 11.56 -14.73 -16.11
CA ARG A 505 12.97 -14.53 -15.67
C ARG A 505 13.40 -15.46 -14.53
N PHE A 506 12.46 -16.15 -13.87
CA PHE A 506 12.72 -17.21 -12.88
C PHE A 506 12.65 -18.64 -13.46
N SER A 507 12.49 -18.82 -14.77
CA SER A 507 12.41 -20.15 -15.37
C SER A 507 13.78 -20.74 -15.71
N MET A 508 14.18 -21.78 -14.98
CA MET A 508 14.82 -22.92 -15.65
C MET A 508 13.78 -23.64 -16.54
N PRO A 509 14.17 -24.19 -17.68
CA PRO A 509 13.25 -24.77 -18.65
C PRO A 509 12.69 -26.13 -18.20
N THR A 510 11.59 -26.54 -18.83
CA THR A 510 11.21 -27.95 -18.93
C THR A 510 12.29 -28.75 -19.67
N PRO A 511 12.51 -30.04 -19.34
CA PRO A 511 13.44 -30.88 -20.09
C PRO A 511 12.98 -30.97 -21.56
N GLY A 512 13.77 -30.39 -22.47
CA GLY A 512 13.44 -30.30 -23.90
C GLY A 512 13.65 -28.93 -24.56
N LEU A 513 13.95 -27.86 -23.80
CA LEU A 513 14.26 -26.55 -24.40
C LEU A 513 15.48 -25.89 -23.71
N GLU A 514 16.61 -25.81 -24.39
CA GLU A 514 17.82 -25.19 -23.84
C GLU A 514 17.72 -23.65 -23.84
N SER A 515 17.41 -23.05 -22.70
CA SER A 515 17.57 -21.62 -22.47
C SER A 515 18.85 -21.36 -21.67
N GLN A 516 19.79 -20.62 -22.25
CA GLN A 516 21.08 -20.31 -21.63
C GLN A 516 20.88 -19.53 -20.31
N GLN A 517 21.37 -20.09 -19.20
CA GLN A 517 21.36 -19.40 -17.91
C GLN A 517 22.30 -18.20 -17.96
N LYS A 518 21.75 -16.99 -17.89
CA LYS A 518 22.55 -15.77 -17.80
C LYS A 518 23.34 -15.75 -16.47
N GLN A 519 24.66 -15.81 -16.57
CA GLN A 519 25.56 -15.55 -15.44
C GLN A 519 25.61 -14.03 -15.17
N GLU A 520 25.61 -13.63 -13.90
CA GLU A 520 25.76 -12.23 -13.50
C GLU A 520 26.92 -12.05 -12.52
N ASN A 521 27.84 -11.14 -12.86
CA ASN A 521 29.07 -10.87 -12.11
C ASN A 521 28.87 -9.67 -11.18
N PHE A 522 29.07 -9.87 -9.88
CA PHE A 522 28.93 -8.86 -8.85
C PHE A 522 30.29 -8.54 -8.22
N ILE A 523 30.66 -7.26 -8.24
CA ILE A 523 31.84 -6.74 -7.53
C ILE A 523 31.38 -6.20 -6.18
N LEU A 524 32.07 -6.60 -5.11
CA LEU A 524 31.85 -6.16 -3.73
C LEU A 524 33.18 -5.60 -3.20
N GLY A 525 33.14 -4.49 -2.47
CA GLY A 525 34.33 -3.87 -1.90
C GLY A 525 34.03 -3.06 -0.64
N SER A 526 35.06 -2.84 0.18
CA SER A 526 35.00 -1.88 1.28
C SER A 526 35.01 -0.45 0.73
N SER A 527 34.16 0.44 1.26
CA SER A 527 34.24 1.89 0.98
C SER A 527 35.40 2.58 1.72
N THR A 528 36.06 1.87 2.64
CA THR A 528 37.24 2.35 3.37
C THR A 528 38.46 1.44 3.11
N MET A 529 39.46 2.01 2.43
CA MET A 529 40.83 1.51 2.26
C MET A 529 41.00 0.00 1.97
N ASP A 530 40.39 -0.50 0.89
CA ASP A 530 40.77 -1.76 0.20
C ASP A 530 41.04 -3.00 1.08
N GLN A 531 40.31 -3.16 2.19
CA GLN A 531 40.53 -4.29 3.11
C GLN A 531 39.99 -5.62 2.55
N VAL A 532 38.86 -5.57 1.84
CA VAL A 532 38.24 -6.72 1.17
C VAL A 532 37.69 -6.28 -0.18
N LYS A 533 38.00 -7.06 -1.24
CA LYS A 533 37.40 -6.97 -2.57
C LYS A 533 37.03 -8.37 -3.04
N GLY A 534 35.76 -8.59 -3.38
CA GLY A 534 35.25 -9.86 -3.91
C GLY A 534 34.62 -9.68 -5.29
N VAL A 535 34.88 -10.60 -6.21
CA VAL A 535 34.17 -10.72 -7.50
C VAL A 535 33.46 -12.07 -7.53
N LEU A 536 32.13 -12.04 -7.61
CA LEU A 536 31.27 -13.22 -7.45
C LEU A 536 30.38 -13.41 -8.68
N THR A 537 30.38 -14.60 -9.26
CA THR A 537 29.49 -14.99 -10.37
C THR A 537 28.30 -15.76 -9.82
N LEU A 538 27.10 -15.21 -9.98
CA LEU A 538 25.84 -15.84 -9.59
C LEU A 538 25.16 -16.45 -10.82
N GLN A 539 24.81 -17.74 -10.72
CA GLN A 539 24.06 -18.45 -11.75
C GLN A 539 22.79 -19.06 -11.11
N GLY A 540 21.69 -18.30 -11.19
CA GLY A 540 20.42 -18.68 -10.58
C GLY A 540 20.46 -18.70 -9.04
N GLU A 541 20.65 -19.89 -8.46
CA GLU A 541 20.63 -20.11 -7.00
C GLU A 541 22.01 -20.38 -6.36
N ALA A 542 23.06 -20.48 -7.18
CA ALA A 542 24.41 -20.85 -6.76
C ALA A 542 25.45 -19.83 -7.23
N LEU A 543 26.45 -19.58 -6.38
CA LEU A 543 27.67 -18.90 -6.79
C LEU A 543 28.59 -19.96 -7.44
N THR A 544 28.93 -19.74 -8.71
CA THR A 544 29.74 -20.66 -9.52
C THR A 544 31.22 -20.28 -9.51
N GLN A 545 31.52 -18.99 -9.37
CA GLN A 545 32.88 -18.48 -9.22
C GLN A 545 32.90 -17.42 -8.12
N ALA A 546 33.97 -17.42 -7.33
CA ALA A 546 34.28 -16.37 -6.37
C ALA A 546 35.79 -16.15 -6.35
N ASP A 547 36.20 -14.91 -6.54
CA ASP A 547 37.55 -14.37 -6.33
C ASP A 547 37.46 -13.45 -5.11
N ILE A 548 38.26 -13.69 -4.07
CA ILE A 548 38.31 -12.87 -2.85
C ILE A 548 39.73 -12.42 -2.60
N ASN A 549 39.92 -11.11 -2.49
CA ASN A 549 41.17 -10.47 -2.11
C ASN A 549 40.99 -9.82 -0.73
N LEU A 550 41.80 -10.23 0.24
CA LEU A 550 41.74 -9.86 1.65
C LEU A 550 43.09 -9.28 2.10
N LYS A 551 43.13 -8.03 2.52
CA LYS A 551 44.35 -7.39 3.05
C LYS A 551 44.39 -7.54 4.57
N VAL A 552 45.39 -8.25 5.09
CA VAL A 552 45.47 -8.56 6.53
C VAL A 552 46.12 -7.40 7.29
N ALA A 553 45.36 -6.79 8.20
CA ALA A 553 45.73 -5.56 8.91
C ALA A 553 47.02 -5.65 9.75
N LYS A 554 47.47 -6.86 10.12
CA LYS A 554 48.68 -7.08 10.93
C LYS A 554 49.96 -7.38 10.13
N SER A 555 49.87 -7.76 8.85
CA SER A 555 51.04 -8.21 8.06
C SER A 555 51.23 -7.47 6.73
N SER A 556 50.29 -6.59 6.34
CA SER A 556 50.24 -5.93 5.02
C SER A 556 50.15 -6.87 3.81
N GLN A 557 50.13 -8.19 4.02
CA GLN A 557 49.96 -9.18 2.97
C GLN A 557 48.52 -9.15 2.44
N VAL A 558 48.38 -9.36 1.13
CA VAL A 558 47.10 -9.60 0.46
C VAL A 558 46.98 -11.09 0.24
N LEU A 559 45.94 -11.69 0.81
CA LEU A 559 45.54 -13.08 0.58
C LEU A 559 44.51 -13.12 -0.55
N HIS A 560 44.73 -14.02 -1.51
CA HIS A 560 43.84 -14.24 -2.65
C HIS A 560 43.24 -15.65 -2.55
N PHE A 561 41.93 -15.77 -2.76
CA PHE A 561 41.20 -17.04 -2.67
C PHE A 561 40.20 -17.18 -3.82
N GLN A 562 40.30 -18.28 -4.57
CA GLN A 562 39.41 -18.64 -5.67
C GLN A 562 38.56 -19.87 -5.30
N PHE A 563 37.31 -19.96 -5.79
CA PHE A 563 36.54 -21.22 -5.81
C PHE A 563 37.18 -22.26 -6.74
N ARG A 564 37.23 -23.52 -6.27
CA ARG A 564 37.58 -24.68 -7.12
C ARG A 564 36.58 -24.85 -8.25
N GLU A 565 37.09 -25.17 -9.44
CA GLU A 565 36.32 -25.35 -10.68
C GLU A 565 35.22 -26.43 -10.56
N ASP A 566 35.37 -27.37 -9.62
CA ASP A 566 34.42 -28.46 -9.35
C ASP A 566 33.44 -28.17 -8.19
N LYS A 567 33.38 -26.94 -7.65
CA LYS A 567 32.54 -26.58 -6.50
C LYS A 567 31.67 -25.34 -6.74
N GLN A 568 30.40 -25.46 -6.39
CA GLN A 568 29.42 -24.37 -6.41
C GLN A 568 28.87 -24.12 -5.01
N TRP A 569 28.79 -22.86 -4.59
CA TRP A 569 28.23 -22.48 -3.28
C TRP A 569 26.75 -22.16 -3.43
N LYS A 570 25.88 -23.09 -3.00
CA LYS A 570 24.42 -22.86 -2.95
C LYS A 570 24.05 -21.96 -1.77
N LEU A 571 23.18 -20.97 -2.00
CA LEU A 571 22.79 -19.98 -0.99
C LEU A 571 21.69 -20.53 -0.06
N GLN A 572 22.09 -21.43 0.86
CA GLN A 572 21.21 -22.25 1.71
C GLN A 572 20.76 -21.58 3.02
N GLN A 573 19.90 -22.28 3.77
CA GLN A 573 19.65 -22.05 5.20
C GLN A 573 19.71 -23.36 6.01
N VAL A 574 20.16 -23.22 7.26
CA VAL A 574 20.31 -24.21 8.34
C VAL A 574 19.32 -25.40 8.29
N PRO A 575 19.80 -26.66 8.36
CA PRO A 575 18.92 -27.84 8.44
C PRO A 575 18.17 -27.89 9.78
N ARG A 576 16.85 -28.10 9.74
CA ARG A 576 16.04 -28.38 10.94
C ARG A 576 15.59 -29.84 10.96
N HIS A 577 16.21 -30.64 11.82
CA HIS A 577 15.77 -31.99 12.23
C HIS A 577 15.57 -33.05 11.14
N ALA A 578 16.05 -32.83 9.90
CA ALA A 578 16.17 -33.89 8.89
C ALA A 578 17.49 -33.71 8.10
N PRO A 579 18.37 -34.72 8.03
CA PRO A 579 19.66 -34.61 7.33
C PRO A 579 19.56 -34.67 5.80
N SER A 580 18.36 -34.84 5.23
CA SER A 580 18.13 -35.14 3.82
C SER A 580 17.54 -34.00 2.97
N LEU A 581 17.22 -32.84 3.56
CA LEU A 581 16.52 -31.75 2.87
C LEU A 581 17.27 -30.41 2.98
N GLN A 582 18.19 -30.17 2.05
CA GLN A 582 18.87 -28.89 1.87
C GLN A 582 18.00 -27.92 1.04
N HIS A 583 17.34 -26.96 1.68
CA HIS A 583 16.54 -25.94 1.01
C HIS A 583 17.36 -24.67 0.73
N VAL A 584 17.39 -24.24 -0.54
CA VAL A 584 18.09 -23.04 -1.01
C VAL A 584 17.16 -21.83 -0.94
N GLN A 585 17.64 -20.67 -0.48
CA GLN A 585 16.79 -19.51 -0.15
C GLN A 585 15.94 -19.03 -1.33
N ILE A 586 16.57 -18.92 -2.52
CA ILE A 586 15.91 -18.49 -3.75
C ILE A 586 14.88 -19.52 -4.21
N GLN A 587 15.24 -20.81 -4.19
CA GLN A 587 14.33 -21.87 -4.63
C GLN A 587 13.13 -22.02 -3.69
N ASP A 588 13.29 -21.81 -2.38
CA ASP A 588 12.17 -21.82 -1.43
C ASP A 588 11.23 -20.62 -1.65
N ALA A 589 11.77 -19.44 -1.96
CA ALA A 589 10.96 -18.29 -2.38
C ALA A 589 10.20 -18.58 -3.70
N ARG A 590 10.89 -19.18 -4.68
CA ARG A 590 10.32 -19.62 -5.97
C ARG A 590 9.22 -20.68 -5.80
N ASN A 591 9.43 -21.66 -4.91
CA ASN A 591 8.43 -22.68 -4.58
C ASN A 591 7.13 -22.04 -4.04
N HIS A 592 7.23 -21.06 -3.14
CA HIS A 592 6.09 -20.31 -2.65
C HIS A 592 5.41 -19.44 -3.74
N VAL A 593 6.17 -18.83 -4.65
CA VAL A 593 5.61 -18.10 -5.82
C VAL A 593 4.87 -19.06 -6.75
N ASN A 594 5.46 -20.21 -7.09
CA ASN A 594 4.81 -21.23 -7.91
C ASN A 594 3.54 -21.76 -7.24
N GLN A 595 3.52 -21.94 -5.92
CA GLN A 595 2.30 -22.33 -5.20
C GLN A 595 1.23 -21.22 -5.21
N ALA A 596 1.63 -19.95 -5.16
CA ALA A 596 0.70 -18.82 -5.33
C ALA A 596 0.13 -18.74 -6.76
N LEU A 597 0.96 -19.01 -7.78
CA LEU A 597 0.54 -19.09 -9.18
C LEU A 597 -0.42 -20.26 -9.42
N LEU A 598 -0.11 -21.46 -8.92
CA LEU A 598 -1.00 -22.64 -9.04
C LEU A 598 -2.37 -22.39 -8.39
N LEU A 599 -2.44 -21.67 -7.27
CA LEU A 599 -3.71 -21.29 -6.64
C LEU A 599 -4.56 -20.35 -7.51
N LEU A 600 -3.93 -19.54 -8.35
CA LEU A 600 -4.61 -18.66 -9.31
C LEU A 600 -4.95 -19.45 -10.60
N SER A 601 -3.97 -20.13 -11.21
CA SER A 601 -4.15 -20.90 -12.44
C SER A 601 -5.10 -22.11 -12.32
N SER A 602 -5.43 -22.56 -11.11
CA SER A 602 -6.52 -23.53 -10.89
C SER A 602 -7.93 -22.89 -10.87
N ARG A 603 -8.04 -21.61 -11.24
CA ARG A 603 -9.26 -20.84 -11.52
C ARG A 603 -8.98 -20.00 -12.77
N ASP A 604 -9.20 -20.59 -13.94
CA ASP A 604 -9.11 -19.86 -15.21
C ASP A 604 -10.25 -18.82 -15.37
N ASP A 605 -10.27 -18.11 -16.50
CA ASP A 605 -11.27 -17.08 -16.79
C ASP A 605 -12.72 -17.61 -16.91
N THR A 606 -12.96 -18.94 -16.86
CA THR A 606 -14.31 -19.54 -16.80
C THR A 606 -14.82 -19.73 -15.36
N TYR A 607 -13.95 -19.60 -14.34
CA TYR A 607 -14.29 -19.93 -12.96
C TYR A 607 -15.18 -18.88 -12.28
N GLN A 608 -16.49 -19.13 -12.25
CA GLN A 608 -17.44 -18.31 -11.50
C GLN A 608 -17.38 -18.59 -9.99
N PHE A 609 -16.88 -17.62 -9.23
CA PHE A 609 -16.92 -17.62 -7.76
C PHE A 609 -18.36 -17.47 -7.25
N LYS A 610 -18.77 -18.31 -6.29
CA LYS A 610 -20.16 -18.34 -5.80
C LYS A 610 -20.41 -17.39 -4.63
N THR A 611 -19.35 -16.96 -3.93
CA THR A 611 -19.46 -16.00 -2.80
C THR A 611 -18.21 -15.13 -2.66
N GLY A 612 -18.36 -13.92 -2.12
CA GLY A 612 -17.21 -13.08 -1.74
C GLY A 612 -16.31 -13.72 -0.66
N ALA A 613 -16.86 -14.60 0.17
CA ALA A 613 -16.09 -15.37 1.16
C ALA A 613 -15.11 -16.36 0.50
N GLU A 614 -15.48 -16.93 -0.65
CA GLU A 614 -14.63 -17.82 -1.44
C GLU A 614 -13.43 -17.07 -2.02
N VAL A 615 -13.66 -15.88 -2.60
CA VAL A 615 -12.58 -15.02 -3.13
C VAL A 615 -11.67 -14.54 -2.00
N ASN A 616 -12.23 -14.13 -0.86
CA ASN A 616 -11.44 -13.75 0.32
C ASN A 616 -10.53 -14.89 0.80
N LYS A 617 -11.05 -16.13 0.85
CA LYS A 617 -10.28 -17.33 1.23
C LYS A 617 -9.19 -17.66 0.21
N LEU A 618 -9.43 -17.46 -1.08
CA LEU A 618 -8.42 -17.59 -2.14
C LEU A 618 -7.31 -16.53 -1.97
N MET A 619 -7.69 -15.27 -1.76
CA MET A 619 -6.73 -14.18 -1.58
C MET A 619 -5.90 -14.35 -0.30
N ASP A 620 -6.47 -14.85 0.80
CA ASP A 620 -5.70 -15.23 2.00
C ASP A 620 -4.66 -16.33 1.70
N ALA A 621 -5.01 -17.35 0.92
CA ALA A 621 -4.07 -18.40 0.52
C ALA A 621 -2.94 -17.84 -0.36
N VAL A 622 -3.25 -16.98 -1.34
CA VAL A 622 -2.26 -16.33 -2.22
C VAL A 622 -1.36 -15.36 -1.42
N MET A 623 -1.93 -14.53 -0.54
CA MET A 623 -1.19 -13.61 0.32
C MET A 623 -0.28 -14.34 1.30
N LEU A 624 -0.72 -15.46 1.87
CA LEU A 624 0.11 -16.30 2.74
C LEU A 624 1.35 -16.81 2.02
N GLN A 625 1.21 -17.28 0.77
CA GLN A 625 2.34 -17.77 -0.01
C GLN A 625 3.26 -16.64 -0.48
N LEU A 626 2.73 -15.51 -0.97
CA LEU A 626 3.53 -14.33 -1.31
C LEU A 626 4.27 -13.74 -0.08
N THR A 627 3.65 -13.78 1.10
CA THR A 627 4.28 -13.37 2.36
C THR A 627 5.41 -14.32 2.75
N ARG A 628 5.21 -15.64 2.60
CA ARG A 628 6.28 -16.65 2.82
C ARG A 628 7.44 -16.45 1.85
N ALA A 629 7.16 -16.28 0.54
CA ALA A 629 8.17 -16.01 -0.47
C ALA A 629 9.01 -14.77 -0.15
N ARG A 630 8.36 -13.65 0.20
CA ARG A 630 9.04 -12.43 0.64
C ARG A 630 9.87 -12.66 1.90
N ASN A 631 9.30 -13.34 2.90
CA ASN A 631 9.97 -13.55 4.18
C ASN A 631 11.20 -14.46 4.07
N ARG A 632 11.30 -15.34 3.05
CA ARG A 632 12.52 -16.11 2.74
C ARG A 632 13.68 -15.23 2.27
N LEU A 633 13.39 -14.13 1.57
CA LEU A 633 14.41 -13.17 1.10
C LEU A 633 14.72 -12.06 2.11
N THR A 634 13.75 -11.65 2.95
CA THR A 634 13.97 -10.60 3.97
C THR A 634 14.72 -11.09 5.20
N THR A 635 14.73 -12.40 5.45
CA THR A 635 15.16 -12.98 6.73
C THR A 635 16.18 -14.10 6.50
N PRO A 636 17.47 -13.78 6.33
CA PRO A 636 18.53 -14.79 6.28
C PRO A 636 18.66 -15.50 7.63
N ALA A 637 18.50 -16.83 7.64
CA ALA A 637 19.05 -17.65 8.71
C ALA A 637 20.55 -17.83 8.45
N SER A 638 21.37 -17.13 9.23
CA SER A 638 22.82 -17.31 9.22
C SER A 638 23.19 -18.66 9.84
N LEU A 639 24.13 -19.38 9.22
CA LEU A 639 24.86 -20.46 9.89
C LEU A 639 25.71 -19.84 11.01
N THR A 640 25.73 -20.43 12.19
CA THR A 640 26.68 -20.06 13.25
C THR A 640 28.11 -20.40 12.84
N LEU A 641 29.12 -19.78 13.47
CA LEU A 641 30.52 -20.04 13.10
C LEU A 641 30.95 -21.53 13.25
N PRO A 642 30.52 -22.29 14.27
CA PRO A 642 30.79 -23.74 14.33
C PRO A 642 30.12 -24.54 13.22
N GLU A 643 28.88 -24.19 12.83
CA GLU A 643 28.19 -24.83 11.69
C GLU A 643 28.90 -24.50 10.38
N LEU A 644 29.32 -23.25 10.18
CA LEU A 644 30.09 -22.81 9.01
C LEU A 644 31.43 -23.55 8.89
N ALA A 645 32.14 -23.75 10.01
CA ALA A 645 33.41 -24.49 10.04
C ALA A 645 33.24 -25.98 9.72
N THR A 646 32.16 -26.60 10.20
CA THR A 646 31.87 -28.03 9.99
C THR A 646 31.19 -28.34 8.66
N SER A 647 30.52 -27.36 8.04
CA SER A 647 29.76 -27.50 6.78
C SER A 647 30.53 -27.98 5.55
N GLY A 648 31.87 -28.04 5.61
CA GLY A 648 32.73 -28.37 4.47
C GLY A 648 32.90 -27.22 3.46
N LEU A 649 32.08 -26.17 3.51
CA LEU A 649 32.14 -25.01 2.60
C LEU A 649 33.53 -24.33 2.61
N MET A 650 34.22 -24.32 3.75
CA MET A 650 35.57 -23.75 3.89
C MET A 650 36.64 -24.53 3.08
N LYS A 651 36.34 -25.74 2.60
CA LYS A 651 37.22 -26.56 1.75
C LYS A 651 37.03 -26.29 0.25
N MET A 652 36.11 -25.40 -0.15
CA MET A 652 35.84 -25.07 -1.55
C MET A 652 36.85 -24.12 -2.19
N PHE A 653 37.76 -23.53 -1.39
CA PHE A 653 38.74 -22.56 -1.86
C PHE A 653 40.08 -23.20 -2.31
N THR A 654 40.77 -22.47 -3.18
CA THR A 654 42.16 -22.65 -3.62
C THR A 654 42.85 -21.27 -3.63
N PRO A 655 44.00 -21.10 -2.96
CA PRO A 655 44.58 -21.99 -1.95
C PRO A 655 43.60 -22.27 -0.80
N PRO A 656 43.78 -23.36 -0.03
CA PRO A 656 42.93 -23.64 1.13
C PRO A 656 43.05 -22.50 2.15
N MET A 657 41.91 -22.07 2.72
CA MET A 657 41.92 -20.93 3.63
C MET A 657 42.68 -21.22 4.94
N PRO A 658 43.45 -20.24 5.47
CA PRO A 658 44.04 -20.31 6.81
C PRO A 658 43.02 -20.59 7.92
N GLY A 659 43.45 -21.29 8.97
CA GLY A 659 42.57 -21.67 10.10
C GLY A 659 42.09 -20.50 10.97
N ASP A 660 42.63 -19.30 10.75
CA ASP A 660 42.24 -18.03 11.35
C ASP A 660 41.31 -17.18 10.45
N VAL A 661 40.91 -17.66 9.27
CA VAL A 661 40.01 -16.94 8.35
C VAL A 661 38.77 -17.78 8.00
N MET A 662 37.59 -17.17 8.10
CA MET A 662 36.32 -17.77 7.65
C MET A 662 35.56 -16.82 6.72
N VAL A 663 34.79 -17.39 5.78
CA VAL A 663 34.00 -16.65 4.78
C VAL A 663 32.56 -17.15 4.80
N ASN A 664 31.58 -16.26 4.64
CA ASN A 664 30.18 -16.63 4.46
C ASN A 664 29.52 -15.78 3.37
N PHE A 665 28.74 -16.43 2.50
CA PHE A 665 27.92 -15.82 1.46
C PHE A 665 26.43 -16.05 1.74
N TYR A 666 25.65 -14.96 1.77
CA TYR A 666 24.20 -15.03 1.93
C TYR A 666 23.51 -13.86 1.24
N ILE A 667 22.22 -14.02 0.93
CA ILE A 667 21.35 -12.92 0.49
C ILE A 667 20.67 -12.29 1.70
N ASN A 668 20.53 -10.97 1.68
CA ASN A 668 19.74 -10.22 2.65
C ASN A 668 18.95 -9.15 1.90
N LEU A 669 17.62 -9.27 1.87
CA LEU A 669 16.73 -8.45 1.04
C LEU A 669 17.15 -8.53 -0.44
N SER A 670 17.54 -7.41 -1.05
CA SER A 670 18.02 -7.30 -2.42
C SER A 670 19.55 -7.29 -2.53
N LYS A 671 20.28 -7.60 -1.44
CA LYS A 671 21.75 -7.56 -1.41
C LYS A 671 22.36 -8.94 -1.31
N LEU A 672 23.39 -9.19 -2.12
CA LEU A 672 24.35 -10.26 -1.91
C LEU A 672 25.39 -9.78 -0.89
N CYS A 673 25.55 -10.52 0.21
CA CYS A 673 26.48 -10.21 1.29
C CYS A 673 27.63 -11.22 1.31
N LEU A 674 28.87 -10.71 1.27
CA LEU A 674 30.09 -11.44 1.65
C LEU A 674 30.50 -10.95 3.05
N THR A 675 30.66 -11.87 3.99
CA THR A 675 31.21 -11.59 5.32
C THR A 675 32.46 -12.42 5.57
N VAL A 676 33.56 -11.77 5.92
CA VAL A 676 34.85 -12.39 6.28
C VAL A 676 35.06 -12.21 7.78
N TYR A 677 35.44 -13.28 8.48
CA TYR A 677 35.74 -13.28 9.91
C TYR A 677 37.23 -13.60 10.09
N GLN A 678 37.97 -12.73 10.80
CA GLN A 678 39.33 -13.00 11.24
C GLN A 678 39.31 -13.46 12.69
N LEU A 679 39.72 -14.69 12.94
CA LEU A 679 39.74 -15.33 14.25
C LEU A 679 41.10 -15.16 14.92
N HIS A 680 41.11 -15.18 16.25
CA HIS A 680 42.32 -15.24 17.06
C HIS A 680 42.27 -16.51 17.92
N VAL A 681 43.26 -17.39 17.77
CA VAL A 681 43.40 -18.56 18.65
C VAL A 681 43.76 -18.08 20.05
N LEU A 682 43.00 -18.50 21.06
CA LEU A 682 43.29 -18.18 22.46
C LEU A 682 44.18 -19.26 23.07
N PRO A 683 45.28 -18.90 23.77
CA PRO A 683 46.12 -19.88 24.45
C PRO A 683 45.35 -20.54 25.61
N PRO A 684 45.63 -21.82 25.94
CA PRO A 684 44.81 -22.60 26.88
C PRO A 684 44.69 -21.99 28.28
N ASN A 685 45.71 -21.26 28.74
CA ASN A 685 45.75 -20.66 30.08
C ASN A 685 45.09 -19.26 30.17
N THR A 686 44.25 -18.85 29.21
CA THR A 686 43.58 -17.54 29.28
C THR A 686 42.58 -17.43 30.44
N THR A 687 42.75 -16.40 31.27
CA THR A 687 41.86 -16.06 32.40
C THR A 687 40.67 -15.18 32.01
N LYS A 688 40.50 -14.85 30.71
CA LYS A 688 39.24 -14.23 30.23
C LYS A 688 38.07 -15.14 30.63
N ASN A 689 37.02 -14.56 31.23
CA ASN A 689 35.80 -15.26 31.59
C ASN A 689 35.10 -15.85 30.34
N PHE A 690 35.43 -17.10 29.99
CA PHE A 690 34.86 -17.81 28.86
C PHE A 690 33.40 -18.20 29.15
N LYS A 691 32.49 -17.29 28.84
CA LYS A 691 31.07 -17.59 28.68
C LYS A 691 30.84 -17.88 27.19
N PRO A 692 30.67 -19.15 26.76
CA PRO A 692 30.32 -19.43 25.38
C PRO A 692 29.00 -18.71 25.07
N THR A 693 29.00 -17.88 24.02
CA THR A 693 27.84 -17.06 23.71
C THR A 693 26.72 -18.00 23.23
N GLY A 694 25.54 -17.89 23.83
CA GLY A 694 24.41 -18.79 23.53
C GLY A 694 24.09 -18.83 22.03
N SER A 695 23.59 -19.99 21.58
CA SER A 695 23.57 -20.49 20.18
C SER A 695 22.85 -19.65 19.11
N SER A 696 22.50 -18.38 19.36
CA SER A 696 21.82 -17.50 18.41
C SER A 696 22.68 -16.38 17.78
N VAL A 697 23.82 -15.98 18.35
CA VAL A 697 24.70 -14.94 17.74
C VAL A 697 26.18 -15.19 18.07
N LEU A 698 26.99 -15.49 17.05
CA LEU A 698 28.46 -15.60 17.15
C LEU A 698 29.21 -14.69 16.15
N HIS A 699 28.51 -13.79 15.45
CA HIS A 699 29.05 -13.03 14.32
C HIS A 699 29.63 -11.65 14.67
N ASN A 700 29.77 -11.32 15.94
CA ASN A 700 30.25 -10.02 16.40
C ASN A 700 31.75 -10.07 16.74
N PRO A 701 32.53 -8.99 16.53
CA PRO A 701 33.85 -8.86 17.15
C PRO A 701 33.80 -9.06 18.67
N GLY A 702 34.80 -9.74 19.23
CA GLY A 702 34.83 -10.15 20.64
C GLY A 702 33.96 -11.37 20.99
N ALA A 703 33.21 -11.95 20.05
CA ALA A 703 32.52 -13.22 20.29
C ALA A 703 33.54 -14.36 20.44
N MET A 704 33.36 -15.20 21.45
CA MET A 704 34.19 -16.38 21.71
C MET A 704 33.41 -17.67 21.47
N PHE A 705 34.03 -18.62 20.78
CA PHE A 705 33.53 -19.98 20.57
C PHE A 705 34.64 -21.02 20.63
N GLU A 706 34.25 -22.29 20.63
CA GLU A 706 35.15 -23.44 20.69
C GLU A 706 34.91 -24.35 19.48
N LEU A 707 36.01 -24.85 18.90
CA LEU A 707 36.01 -25.69 17.71
C LEU A 707 37.23 -26.62 17.79
N ASN A 708 37.00 -27.94 17.74
CA ASN A 708 38.05 -28.97 17.78
C ASN A 708 39.05 -28.77 18.95
N ASN A 709 38.53 -28.60 20.17
CA ASN A 709 39.25 -28.27 21.42
C ASN A 709 40.03 -26.94 21.43
N ASN A 710 40.04 -26.17 20.34
CA ASN A 710 40.66 -24.85 20.28
C ASN A 710 39.60 -23.75 20.53
N ARG A 711 39.98 -22.75 21.34
CA ARG A 711 39.14 -21.56 21.60
C ARG A 711 39.51 -20.44 20.65
N PHE A 712 38.50 -19.83 20.03
CA PHE A 712 38.66 -18.76 19.07
C PHE A 712 37.90 -17.51 19.53
N GLU A 713 38.53 -16.34 19.40
CA GLU A 713 37.91 -15.02 19.57
C GLU A 713 37.80 -14.34 18.21
N VAL A 714 36.62 -13.86 17.82
CA VAL A 714 36.41 -13.14 16.57
C VAL A 714 37.07 -11.76 16.69
N SER A 715 38.21 -11.55 16.05
CA SER A 715 38.97 -10.30 16.16
C SER A 715 38.39 -9.18 15.30
N HIS A 716 38.12 -9.47 14.02
CA HIS A 716 37.55 -8.54 13.05
C HIS A 716 36.49 -9.22 12.19
N VAL A 717 35.51 -8.44 11.74
CA VAL A 717 34.46 -8.87 10.83
C VAL A 717 34.36 -7.84 9.71
N HIS A 718 34.71 -8.24 8.50
CA HIS A 718 34.60 -7.40 7.31
C HIS A 718 33.35 -7.82 6.54
N LYS A 719 32.40 -6.89 6.36
CA LYS A 719 31.17 -7.12 5.61
C LYS A 719 31.14 -6.23 4.39
N VAL A 720 31.00 -6.83 3.21
CA VAL A 720 30.78 -6.12 1.95
C VAL A 720 29.46 -6.59 1.33
N GLU A 721 28.70 -5.66 0.75
CA GLU A 721 27.37 -5.92 0.21
C GLU A 721 27.26 -5.30 -1.18
N CYS A 722 26.62 -5.99 -2.13
CA CYS A 722 26.27 -5.44 -3.44
C CYS A 722 24.79 -5.71 -3.74
N VAL A 723 24.14 -4.77 -4.45
CA VAL A 723 22.71 -4.88 -4.79
C VAL A 723 22.54 -5.75 -6.02
N VAL A 724 21.66 -6.74 -5.92
CA VAL A 724 21.23 -7.61 -7.02
C VAL A 724 19.92 -7.03 -7.58
N PRO A 725 19.92 -6.41 -8.78
CA PRO A 725 18.76 -5.63 -9.24
C PRO A 725 17.47 -6.45 -9.33
N TRP A 726 17.53 -7.67 -9.88
CA TRP A 726 16.35 -8.52 -10.03
C TRP A 726 15.74 -8.98 -8.70
N LEU A 727 16.52 -9.10 -7.62
CA LEU A 727 16.00 -9.34 -6.27
C LEU A 727 15.27 -8.10 -5.73
N SER A 728 15.76 -6.90 -6.04
CA SER A 728 15.09 -5.64 -5.70
C SER A 728 13.72 -5.56 -6.39
N ASP A 729 13.69 -5.79 -7.70
CA ASP A 729 12.45 -5.81 -8.49
C ASP A 729 11.47 -6.87 -7.94
N THR A 730 11.97 -8.07 -7.63
CA THR A 730 11.16 -9.16 -7.07
C THR A 730 10.52 -8.78 -5.73
N LEU A 731 11.26 -8.11 -4.84
CA LEU A 731 10.72 -7.63 -3.55
C LEU A 731 9.70 -6.50 -3.73
N VAL A 732 9.89 -5.62 -4.73
CA VAL A 732 8.89 -4.62 -5.12
C VAL A 732 7.63 -5.31 -5.64
N PHE A 733 7.74 -6.28 -6.57
CA PHE A 733 6.61 -7.05 -7.08
C PHE A 733 5.88 -7.85 -6.00
N PHE A 734 6.58 -8.42 -5.01
CA PHE A 734 5.95 -9.05 -3.85
C PHE A 734 5.15 -8.04 -3.03
N THR A 735 5.72 -6.87 -2.76
CA THR A 735 5.07 -5.79 -1.99
C THR A 735 3.80 -5.29 -2.70
N ILE A 736 3.88 -5.02 -4.00
CA ILE A 736 2.73 -4.55 -4.79
C ILE A 736 1.60 -5.58 -4.77
N SER A 737 1.83 -6.86 -5.08
CA SER A 737 0.72 -7.83 -5.07
C SER A 737 0.16 -8.13 -3.69
N LEU A 738 0.95 -8.05 -2.62
CA LEU A 738 0.39 -8.16 -1.26
C LEU A 738 -0.58 -7.00 -0.98
N GLN A 739 -0.26 -5.78 -1.44
CA GLN A 739 -1.16 -4.63 -1.37
C GLN A 739 -2.39 -4.81 -2.27
N LEU A 740 -2.24 -5.29 -3.50
CA LEU A 740 -3.36 -5.51 -4.43
C LEU A 740 -4.33 -6.60 -3.94
N CYS A 741 -3.82 -7.71 -3.41
CA CYS A 741 -4.67 -8.76 -2.81
C CYS A 741 -5.40 -8.23 -1.57
N GLN A 742 -4.75 -7.43 -0.72
CA GLN A 742 -5.43 -6.80 0.42
C GLN A 742 -6.53 -5.84 -0.06
N GLN A 743 -6.24 -4.96 -1.03
CA GLN A 743 -7.25 -4.05 -1.61
C GLN A 743 -8.46 -4.81 -2.17
N LEU A 744 -8.23 -5.94 -2.87
CA LEU A 744 -9.32 -6.78 -3.38
C LEU A 744 -10.15 -7.39 -2.24
N LYS A 745 -9.52 -7.85 -1.15
CA LYS A 745 -10.23 -8.34 0.04
C LYS A 745 -11.05 -7.24 0.72
N ASP A 746 -10.48 -6.05 0.89
CA ASP A 746 -11.15 -4.90 1.51
C ASP A 746 -12.40 -4.52 0.70
N LYS A 747 -12.26 -4.45 -0.64
CA LYS A 747 -13.36 -4.19 -1.57
C LYS A 747 -14.44 -5.27 -1.52
N ILE A 748 -14.06 -6.55 -1.54
CA ILE A 748 -15.03 -7.65 -1.46
C ILE A 748 -15.72 -7.70 -0.08
N SER A 749 -15.05 -7.30 1.00
CA SER A 749 -15.68 -7.10 2.30
C SER A 749 -16.78 -6.02 2.24
N VAL A 750 -16.48 -4.87 1.64
CA VAL A 750 -17.45 -3.78 1.40
C VAL A 750 -18.61 -4.25 0.52
N PHE A 751 -18.36 -4.85 -0.64
CA PHE A 751 -19.42 -5.37 -1.51
C PHE A 751 -20.24 -6.49 -0.86
N SER A 752 -19.65 -7.35 -0.02
CA SER A 752 -20.41 -8.34 0.76
C SER A 752 -21.29 -7.73 1.85
N SER A 753 -20.99 -6.51 2.29
CA SER A 753 -21.86 -5.72 3.17
C SER A 753 -23.07 -5.19 2.39
N PHE A 754 -22.85 -4.70 1.16
CA PHE A 754 -23.91 -4.29 0.24
C PHE A 754 -24.76 -5.45 -0.28
N TRP A 755 -24.22 -6.67 -0.44
CA TRP A 755 -25.01 -7.83 -0.90
C TRP A 755 -26.10 -8.27 0.10
N ASN A 756 -25.95 -7.93 1.39
CA ASN A 756 -26.98 -8.12 2.40
C ASN A 756 -27.94 -6.91 2.50
N TYR A 757 -27.65 -5.83 1.78
CA TYR A 757 -28.47 -4.64 1.65
C TYR A 757 -29.28 -4.74 0.35
N ARG A 758 -30.51 -5.27 0.44
CA ARG A 758 -31.54 -5.00 -0.57
C ARG A 758 -32.35 -3.77 -0.15
N PRO A 759 -32.05 -2.57 -0.68
CA PRO A 759 -33.11 -1.63 -0.99
C PRO A 759 -33.81 -2.13 -2.25
N PHE A 760 -35.11 -2.42 -2.12
CA PHE A 760 -36.00 -2.99 -3.15
C PHE A 760 -35.77 -4.50 -3.44
#